data_AF-A0A1W7D4B3-F1
#
_entry.id   AF-A0A1W7D4B3-F1
#
_cell.length_a   1.000
_cell.length_b   1.000
_cell.length_c   1.000
_cell.angle_alpha   90.00
_cell.angle_beta   90.00
_cell.angle_gamma   90.00
#
_symmetry.space_group_name_H-M   'P 1'
#
loop_
_entity.id
_entity.type
_entity.pdbx_description
1 polymer ?
#
loop_
_entity_poly.entity_id
_entity_poly.type
_entity_poly.pdbx_seq_one_letter_code
_entity_poly.pdbx_strand_id
1 'polypeptide(L)'
;MMLARTGVAMTIHTLRMSRRTLAVMLATALAAALLVAFPAPRAAAATIDTNASYVLVNRHSGKAMDVYNLATDDGAEIVQWARNDGAWQQWQFVDSGGGWYRLKSRHSGKVLDISGFSTANGADVIQWTDNRAANQEFRVEDMDGGHIQLINRNSGKALEVWERSTADGGRISQYTDNDGANQQWRLVKLGGGSPQPEGNRRMESLGRGVVAVRSNQTDVMVSWRLLGLDPQGIGFNVYRSTDGGTWGKLNGQVLTGGTNYVDRSANLSRSNSYRVAPVIDGQEQQPSRAFTLSANHAVEPVVRVPMRDGGPVKFVWAGDLDGDGEYDYVVDRQTSPQRLEAYRSDGQFLWQVNMGPNSQNQDNIEGGSSTINVGHNDGVTVYDFDSDGRAEVAVRIANGVTFGDGTTFSRSNNNHQFIAILDGRTGALRASAQVPTDYLSDGPMYARFGVGYLNGTTPSLVAYMKNRVGNGGFNLMMTAWNFDGSEVRMGWKWLRGNQNAPDGHNTRIIDLDGDGKDEIVEIGFVLNGDGTLRYSLGDQGIVHGDRFHIADMDPSRPGLEGYGVQQRNPSGLQEYYYDAASGDIIWRHFGNGDDVGRAMAGDIDPRHPGMEVWSFYGLYNAPTNRLTEPDTSLRPWPQLGLWWDGDLSMELLNSGKIEKWDPQNPTPTGRLPRLVSTWNYGAVTAAQEGPTLVGDLFGDWREEAVYTNAAHNELIIFTTDQPTSTRLYTLAHNPAYRNAMTLKGYMQSHHVDYFLGNGMRTPPRPAITY
;
A
#
# COMPACT_ATOMS: atom_id res chain seq x y z
N MET A 1 -46.18 -19.32 85.40
CA MET A 1 -47.21 -18.33 85.82
C MET A 1 -48.04 -18.02 84.57
N MET A 2 -49.35 -18.36 84.62
CA MET A 2 -50.51 -18.05 83.74
C MET A 2 -50.28 -17.48 82.31
N LEU A 3 -50.77 -18.12 81.23
CA LEU A 3 -52.12 -17.99 80.59
C LEU A 3 -52.47 -16.52 80.23
N ALA A 4 -52.91 -16.10 79.04
CA ALA A 4 -53.44 -16.75 77.83
C ALA A 4 -53.64 -15.70 76.69
N ARG A 5 -54.16 -16.18 75.53
CA ARG A 5 -54.91 -15.51 74.42
C ARG A 5 -54.09 -15.14 73.17
N THR A 6 -54.11 -15.93 72.08
CA THR A 6 -55.13 -16.32 71.06
C THR A 6 -54.91 -15.56 69.75
N GLY A 7 -54.70 -16.31 68.66
CA GLY A 7 -54.66 -15.82 67.28
C GLY A 7 -54.27 -16.94 66.31
N VAL A 8 -55.26 -17.72 65.88
CA VAL A 8 -55.22 -18.84 64.91
C VAL A 8 -54.81 -18.28 63.54
N ALA A 9 -53.60 -18.57 63.03
CA ALA A 9 -53.16 -19.72 62.22
C ALA A 9 -53.84 -19.85 60.84
N MET A 10 -53.06 -19.83 59.76
CA MET A 10 -52.60 -21.09 59.17
C MET A 10 -51.47 -20.90 58.16
N THR A 11 -50.49 -21.78 58.31
CA THR A 11 -49.17 -21.81 57.69
C THR A 11 -49.18 -22.79 56.52
N ILE A 12 -48.51 -22.42 55.44
CA ILE A 12 -48.17 -23.31 54.32
C ILE A 12 -47.04 -24.24 54.77
N HIS A 13 -47.21 -25.56 54.65
CA HIS A 13 -46.10 -26.51 54.49
C HIS A 13 -46.39 -27.50 53.36
N THR A 14 -45.53 -27.37 52.36
CA THR A 14 -45.06 -28.34 51.36
C THR A 14 -45.21 -29.81 51.71
N LEU A 15 -45.46 -30.67 50.71
CA LEU A 15 -44.64 -31.88 50.52
C LEU A 15 -44.65 -32.39 49.08
N ARG A 16 -43.47 -32.89 48.70
CA ARG A 16 -43.04 -33.48 47.43
C ARG A 16 -43.72 -34.82 47.14
N MET A 17 -43.91 -35.18 45.87
CA MET A 17 -43.31 -36.38 45.24
C MET A 17 -43.71 -36.57 43.77
N SER A 18 -43.01 -37.50 43.12
CA SER A 18 -42.60 -37.54 41.72
C SER A 18 -43.42 -38.41 40.77
N ARG A 19 -43.44 -37.97 39.49
CA ARG A 19 -43.32 -38.70 38.20
C ARG A 19 -44.06 -40.03 37.97
N ARG A 20 -44.92 -39.99 36.93
CA ARG A 20 -45.49 -41.07 36.08
C ARG A 20 -46.60 -41.85 36.82
N THR A 21 -47.86 -41.92 36.39
CA THR A 21 -48.45 -41.94 35.04
C THR A 21 -49.96 -41.78 35.22
N LEU A 22 -50.61 -40.79 34.60
CA LEU A 22 -52.02 -40.95 34.25
C LEU A 22 -52.20 -40.39 32.84
N ALA A 23 -52.19 -41.32 31.91
CA ALA A 23 -52.32 -41.11 30.50
C ALA A 23 -53.81 -41.09 30.13
N VAL A 24 -54.15 -40.16 29.24
CA VAL A 24 -55.09 -40.34 28.11
C VAL A 24 -56.58 -39.99 28.34
N MET A 25 -57.01 -39.03 27.51
CA MET A 25 -58.35 -38.49 27.17
C MET A 25 -58.91 -37.41 28.12
N LEU A 26 -59.28 -36.20 27.70
CA LEU A 26 -59.61 -35.67 26.37
C LEU A 26 -59.55 -34.12 26.51
N ALA A 27 -58.62 -33.42 25.85
CA ALA A 27 -58.91 -32.61 24.66
C ALA A 27 -60.32 -31.99 24.62
N THR A 28 -60.53 -30.86 25.31
CA THR A 28 -61.22 -29.63 24.86
C THR A 28 -61.51 -28.71 26.05
N ALA A 29 -61.39 -27.41 25.83
CA ALA A 29 -61.82 -26.31 26.71
C ALA A 29 -60.96 -25.95 27.94
N LEU A 30 -59.77 -25.38 27.70
CA LEU A 30 -59.36 -24.15 28.41
C LEU A 30 -58.24 -23.43 27.62
N ALA A 31 -58.58 -22.91 26.44
CA ALA A 31 -57.70 -22.04 25.66
C ALA A 31 -58.55 -20.92 25.04
N ALA A 32 -59.10 -20.06 25.90
CA ALA A 32 -59.77 -18.83 25.47
C ALA A 32 -59.84 -17.84 26.64
N ALA A 33 -58.79 -17.03 26.80
CA ALA A 33 -58.88 -15.58 27.01
C ALA A 33 -57.49 -15.02 27.37
N LEU A 34 -57.07 -14.01 26.60
CA LEU A 34 -55.83 -13.23 26.70
C LEU A 34 -54.53 -13.89 26.16
N LEU A 35 -54.54 -14.21 24.86
CA LEU A 35 -53.39 -13.86 24.02
C LEU A 35 -53.72 -12.55 23.31
N VAL A 36 -53.34 -11.43 23.92
CA VAL A 36 -53.03 -10.24 23.14
C VAL A 36 -51.71 -10.59 22.45
N ALA A 37 -51.79 -10.92 21.16
CA ALA A 37 -50.61 -11.02 20.32
C ALA A 37 -49.97 -9.63 20.29
N PHE A 38 -48.92 -9.44 21.08
CA PHE A 38 -47.97 -8.38 20.79
C PHE A 38 -47.41 -8.70 19.40
N PRO A 39 -47.50 -7.80 18.41
CA PRO A 39 -46.70 -7.98 17.20
C PRO A 39 -45.26 -8.14 17.66
N ALA A 40 -44.60 -9.20 17.20
CA ALA A 40 -43.16 -9.31 17.38
C ALA A 40 -42.55 -7.98 16.91
N PRO A 41 -41.59 -7.40 17.66
CA PRO A 41 -40.92 -6.21 17.18
C PRO A 41 -40.36 -6.54 15.80
N ARG A 42 -40.74 -5.76 14.78
CA ARG A 42 -40.08 -5.85 13.47
C ARG A 42 -38.58 -5.71 13.73
N ALA A 43 -37.80 -6.65 13.20
CA ALA A 43 -36.35 -6.56 13.21
C ALA A 43 -35.96 -5.18 12.67
N ALA A 44 -35.02 -4.52 13.36
CA ALA A 44 -34.46 -3.27 12.91
C ALA A 44 -33.72 -3.55 11.60
N ALA A 45 -34.13 -2.87 10.51
CA ALA A 45 -33.57 -3.01 9.17
C ALA A 45 -32.04 -3.10 9.25
N ALA A 46 -31.43 -4.04 8.50
CA ALA A 46 -30.00 -4.10 8.28
C ALA A 46 -29.49 -2.70 8.03
N THR A 47 -28.49 -2.27 8.80
CA THR A 47 -27.92 -0.93 8.66
C THR A 47 -27.26 -0.83 7.30
N ILE A 48 -28.00 -0.31 6.32
CA ILE A 48 -27.48 -0.06 4.98
C ILE A 48 -26.49 1.09 5.07
N ASP A 49 -25.22 0.78 4.87
CA ASP A 49 -24.20 1.79 4.64
C ASP A 49 -24.37 2.34 3.22
N THR A 50 -24.91 3.56 3.11
CA THR A 50 -25.18 4.26 1.86
C THR A 50 -23.91 4.75 1.15
N ASN A 51 -22.75 4.71 1.84
CA ASN A 51 -21.46 5.03 1.24
C ASN A 51 -20.80 3.79 0.60
N ALA A 52 -21.30 2.59 0.89
CA ALA A 52 -20.82 1.36 0.29
C ALA A 52 -21.61 0.98 -0.97
N SER A 53 -21.03 0.09 -1.77
CA SER A 53 -21.81 -0.63 -2.78
C SER A 53 -21.88 -2.10 -2.45
N TYR A 54 -22.94 -2.70 -2.98
CA TYR A 54 -23.29 -4.07 -2.68
C TYR A 54 -23.44 -4.84 -3.97
N VAL A 55 -23.04 -6.11 -3.94
CA VAL A 55 -23.54 -7.11 -4.87
C VAL A 55 -24.73 -7.79 -4.23
N LEU A 56 -25.86 -7.77 -4.91
CA LEU A 56 -27.09 -8.43 -4.46
C LEU A 56 -27.10 -9.86 -5.00
N VAL A 57 -26.82 -10.83 -4.14
CA VAL A 57 -26.77 -12.25 -4.52
C VAL A 57 -28.09 -12.92 -4.18
N ASN A 58 -28.79 -13.46 -5.17
CA ASN A 58 -30.08 -14.12 -4.95
C ASN A 58 -29.92 -15.42 -4.14
N ARG A 59 -30.79 -15.64 -3.15
CA ARG A 59 -30.74 -16.81 -2.27
C ARG A 59 -31.04 -18.12 -3.00
N HIS A 60 -31.89 -18.09 -4.02
CA HIS A 60 -32.28 -19.30 -4.75
C HIS A 60 -31.20 -19.75 -5.75
N SER A 61 -30.69 -18.83 -6.57
CA SER A 61 -29.77 -19.16 -7.66
C SER A 61 -28.28 -18.99 -7.32
N GLY A 62 -27.94 -18.22 -6.27
CA GLY A 62 -26.56 -17.85 -5.94
C GLY A 62 -25.94 -16.82 -6.90
N LYS A 63 -26.72 -16.24 -7.82
CA LYS A 63 -26.27 -15.30 -8.85
C LYS A 63 -26.49 -13.84 -8.44
N ALA A 64 -25.73 -12.94 -9.05
CA ALA A 64 -25.77 -11.51 -8.77
C ALA A 64 -26.79 -10.79 -9.65
N MET A 65 -27.44 -9.76 -9.10
CA MET A 65 -28.22 -8.78 -9.87
C MET A 65 -27.29 -7.98 -10.78
N ASP A 66 -27.63 -7.88 -12.06
CA ASP A 66 -26.73 -7.52 -13.16
C ASP A 66 -27.46 -6.61 -14.18
N VAL A 67 -26.80 -5.55 -14.64
CA VAL A 67 -27.28 -4.75 -15.79
C VAL A 67 -26.93 -5.47 -17.09
N TYR A 68 -27.95 -5.96 -17.81
CA TYR A 68 -27.75 -6.80 -18.98
C TYR A 68 -26.89 -6.13 -20.05
N ASN A 69 -25.95 -6.90 -20.61
CA ASN A 69 -25.08 -6.51 -21.72
C ASN A 69 -24.30 -5.20 -21.48
N LEU A 70 -23.98 -4.88 -20.23
CA LEU A 70 -23.24 -3.67 -19.85
C LEU A 70 -23.90 -2.37 -20.34
N ALA A 71 -25.21 -2.41 -20.59
CA ALA A 71 -25.92 -1.28 -21.17
C ALA A 71 -25.96 -0.09 -20.19
N THR A 72 -25.92 1.13 -20.74
CA THR A 72 -25.97 2.37 -19.95
C THR A 72 -27.21 3.21 -20.24
N ASP A 73 -28.03 2.81 -21.20
CA ASP A 73 -29.23 3.54 -21.61
C ASP A 73 -30.44 3.29 -20.69
N ASP A 74 -31.40 4.21 -20.72
CA ASP A 74 -32.71 4.04 -20.09
C ASP A 74 -33.46 2.86 -20.71
N GLY A 75 -34.10 2.05 -19.87
CA GLY A 75 -34.84 0.86 -20.33
C GLY A 75 -34.00 -0.40 -20.42
N ALA A 76 -32.69 -0.36 -20.10
CA ALA A 76 -31.90 -1.58 -20.07
C ALA A 76 -32.40 -2.54 -18.98
N GLU A 77 -32.48 -3.82 -19.35
CA GLU A 77 -33.00 -4.88 -18.50
C GLU A 77 -32.06 -5.19 -17.34
N ILE A 78 -32.65 -5.46 -16.16
CA ILE A 78 -31.94 -6.00 -15.02
C ILE A 78 -32.18 -7.51 -14.96
N VAL A 79 -31.09 -8.27 -14.98
CA VAL A 79 -31.11 -9.73 -14.97
C VAL A 79 -30.29 -10.25 -13.79
N GLN A 80 -30.21 -11.58 -13.65
CA GLN A 80 -29.17 -12.21 -12.86
C GLN A 80 -28.05 -12.77 -13.75
N TRP A 81 -26.82 -12.77 -13.24
CA TRP A 81 -25.68 -13.42 -13.88
C TRP A 81 -24.72 -14.02 -12.86
N ALA A 82 -23.86 -14.93 -13.31
CA ALA A 82 -22.72 -15.39 -12.54
C ALA A 82 -21.95 -14.19 -11.93
N ARG A 83 -21.75 -14.23 -10.62
CA ARG A 83 -21.11 -13.14 -9.88
C ARG A 83 -19.66 -12.96 -10.34
N ASN A 84 -19.33 -11.75 -10.76
CA ASN A 84 -17.99 -11.33 -11.19
C ASN A 84 -17.53 -10.01 -10.54
N ASP A 85 -18.36 -9.41 -9.70
CA ASP A 85 -18.10 -8.15 -8.99
C ASP A 85 -17.79 -6.96 -9.91
N GLY A 86 -18.07 -7.06 -11.21
CA GLY A 86 -17.95 -5.96 -12.17
C GLY A 86 -18.94 -4.84 -11.86
N ALA A 87 -18.65 -3.61 -12.31
CA ALA A 87 -19.41 -2.41 -11.96
C ALA A 87 -20.92 -2.51 -12.22
N TRP A 88 -21.33 -3.29 -13.23
CA TRP A 88 -22.72 -3.53 -13.61
C TRP A 88 -23.47 -4.50 -12.68
N GLN A 89 -22.77 -5.15 -11.74
CA GLN A 89 -23.33 -5.95 -10.65
C GLN A 89 -23.30 -5.22 -9.29
N GLN A 90 -22.81 -3.98 -9.27
CA GLN A 90 -22.64 -3.21 -8.05
C GLN A 90 -23.71 -2.13 -7.91
N TRP A 91 -24.35 -2.11 -6.76
CA TRP A 91 -25.48 -1.24 -6.46
C TRP A 91 -25.21 -0.43 -5.19
N GLN A 92 -25.30 0.89 -5.31
CA GLN A 92 -25.25 1.81 -4.17
C GLN A 92 -26.67 2.14 -3.73
N PHE A 93 -26.93 2.05 -2.43
CA PHE A 93 -28.20 2.49 -1.85
C PHE A 93 -28.15 4.00 -1.63
N VAL A 94 -29.05 4.73 -2.29
CA VAL A 94 -29.22 6.17 -2.15
C VAL A 94 -30.46 6.43 -1.30
N ASP A 95 -30.27 7.03 -0.12
CA ASP A 95 -31.38 7.37 0.77
C ASP A 95 -32.39 8.30 0.08
N SER A 96 -33.67 7.99 0.25
CA SER A 96 -34.82 8.75 -0.24
C SER A 96 -35.74 9.19 0.92
N GLY A 97 -35.30 8.96 2.17
CA GLY A 97 -35.98 9.35 3.40
C GLY A 97 -37.06 8.35 3.84
N GLY A 98 -37.28 8.26 5.15
CA GLY A 98 -38.35 7.44 5.72
C GLY A 98 -38.18 5.93 5.51
N GLY A 99 -36.94 5.45 5.34
CA GLY A 99 -36.62 4.03 5.13
C GLY A 99 -36.69 3.56 3.67
N TRP A 100 -36.80 4.50 2.72
CA TRP A 100 -36.82 4.21 1.28
C TRP A 100 -35.48 4.52 0.63
N TYR A 101 -35.07 3.66 -0.30
CA TYR A 101 -33.82 3.77 -1.03
C TYR A 101 -34.05 3.68 -2.53
N ARG A 102 -33.24 4.38 -3.31
CA ARG A 102 -33.02 4.09 -4.73
C ARG A 102 -31.75 3.27 -4.84
N LEU A 103 -31.74 2.22 -5.67
CA LEU A 103 -30.55 1.41 -5.91
C LEU A 103 -29.87 1.89 -7.18
N LYS A 104 -28.78 2.63 -7.03
CA LYS A 104 -28.01 3.24 -8.13
C LYS A 104 -26.96 2.25 -8.63
N SER A 105 -26.99 1.94 -9.92
CA SER A 105 -25.94 1.15 -10.57
C SER A 105 -24.62 1.94 -10.56
N ARG A 106 -23.53 1.31 -10.14
CA ARG A 106 -22.18 1.91 -10.22
C ARG A 106 -21.68 2.01 -11.66
N HIS A 107 -22.21 1.21 -12.57
CA HIS A 107 -21.83 1.23 -13.98
C HIS A 107 -22.41 2.43 -14.74
N SER A 108 -23.73 2.63 -14.65
CA SER A 108 -24.43 3.62 -15.47
C SER A 108 -24.81 4.90 -14.72
N GLY A 109 -24.75 4.88 -13.38
CA GLY A 109 -25.25 5.94 -12.51
C GLY A 109 -26.79 6.06 -12.47
N LYS A 110 -27.52 5.18 -13.16
CA LYS A 110 -28.99 5.10 -13.18
C LYS A 110 -29.50 4.25 -12.02
N VAL A 111 -30.81 4.31 -11.75
CA VAL A 111 -31.42 3.59 -10.63
C VAL A 111 -32.33 2.45 -11.11
N LEU A 112 -32.54 1.45 -10.26
CA LEU A 112 -33.57 0.44 -10.47
C LEU A 112 -34.95 1.10 -10.61
N ASP A 113 -35.72 0.63 -11.57
CA ASP A 113 -37.03 1.17 -11.93
C ASP A 113 -37.99 0.02 -12.29
N ILE A 114 -39.20 0.04 -11.72
CA ILE A 114 -40.28 -0.82 -12.20
C ILE A 114 -40.88 -0.23 -13.47
N SER A 115 -40.65 -0.93 -14.58
CA SER A 115 -41.00 -0.47 -15.92
C SER A 115 -42.46 -0.01 -16.01
N GLY A 116 -42.64 1.23 -16.49
CA GLY A 116 -43.96 1.82 -16.74
C GLY A 116 -44.83 2.02 -15.49
N PHE A 117 -44.23 2.15 -14.29
CA PHE A 117 -44.97 2.26 -13.02
C PHE A 117 -45.91 1.06 -12.74
N SER A 118 -45.66 -0.08 -13.38
CA SER A 118 -46.54 -1.22 -13.31
C SER A 118 -46.72 -1.68 -11.86
N THR A 119 -47.94 -2.10 -11.52
CA THR A 119 -48.24 -2.79 -10.25
C THR A 119 -48.58 -4.25 -10.48
N ALA A 120 -48.40 -4.78 -11.69
CA ALA A 120 -48.66 -6.17 -12.00
C ALA A 120 -47.55 -7.09 -11.47
N ASN A 121 -47.92 -8.33 -11.15
CA ASN A 121 -46.96 -9.41 -10.95
C ASN A 121 -46.22 -9.71 -12.26
N GLY A 122 -44.90 -9.87 -12.19
CA GLY A 122 -44.05 -10.16 -13.35
C GLY A 122 -43.69 -8.96 -14.22
N ALA A 123 -43.93 -7.74 -13.72
CA ALA A 123 -43.42 -6.54 -14.37
C ALA A 123 -41.89 -6.49 -14.29
N ASP A 124 -41.26 -6.08 -15.40
CA ASP A 124 -39.81 -6.01 -15.54
C ASP A 124 -39.19 -4.94 -14.65
N VAL A 125 -38.00 -5.25 -14.16
CA VAL A 125 -37.09 -4.28 -13.54
C VAL A 125 -36.07 -3.86 -14.58
N ILE A 126 -35.97 -2.55 -14.77
CA ILE A 126 -35.04 -1.91 -15.70
C ILE A 126 -34.15 -0.92 -14.93
N GLN A 127 -33.11 -0.41 -15.57
CA GLN A 127 -32.51 0.85 -15.13
C GLN A 127 -33.18 2.04 -15.82
N TRP A 128 -33.31 3.14 -15.10
CA TRP A 128 -33.80 4.40 -15.66
C TRP A 128 -33.14 5.59 -14.99
N THR A 129 -33.10 6.72 -15.69
CA THR A 129 -32.69 8.02 -15.18
C THR A 129 -33.41 8.32 -13.87
N ASP A 130 -32.64 8.68 -12.84
CA ASP A 130 -33.15 8.95 -11.50
C ASP A 130 -34.06 10.19 -11.51
N ASN A 131 -35.35 9.97 -11.30
CA ASN A 131 -36.38 11.00 -11.26
C ASN A 131 -37.12 11.04 -9.92
N ARG A 132 -36.65 10.26 -8.92
CA ARG A 132 -37.21 10.18 -7.56
C ARG A 132 -38.69 9.78 -7.52
N ALA A 133 -39.16 9.03 -8.51
CA ALA A 133 -40.53 8.53 -8.53
C ALA A 133 -40.69 7.25 -7.69
N ALA A 134 -41.91 7.00 -7.21
CA ALA A 134 -42.20 5.89 -6.31
C ALA A 134 -41.93 4.49 -6.90
N ASN A 135 -41.87 4.35 -8.23
CA ASN A 135 -41.48 3.11 -8.89
C ASN A 135 -39.97 2.85 -8.85
N GLN A 136 -39.15 3.84 -8.46
CA GLN A 136 -37.69 3.74 -8.27
C GLN A 136 -37.26 3.56 -6.81
N GLU A 137 -38.21 3.61 -5.88
CA GLU A 137 -37.94 3.58 -4.44
C GLU A 137 -38.29 2.22 -3.83
N PHE A 138 -37.37 1.69 -3.03
CA PHE A 138 -37.47 0.37 -2.42
C PHE A 138 -37.16 0.46 -0.93
N ARG A 139 -37.94 -0.23 -0.11
CA ARG A 139 -37.61 -0.45 1.30
C ARG A 139 -36.89 -1.78 1.45
N VAL A 140 -35.93 -1.83 2.34
CA VAL A 140 -35.19 -3.05 2.70
C VAL A 140 -35.89 -3.70 3.89
N GLU A 141 -36.25 -4.97 3.78
CA GLU A 141 -36.82 -5.76 4.87
C GLU A 141 -35.90 -6.94 5.19
N ASP A 142 -35.54 -7.11 6.47
CA ASP A 142 -34.65 -8.19 6.89
C ASP A 142 -35.34 -9.55 6.91
N MET A 143 -34.58 -10.57 6.53
CA MET A 143 -34.98 -11.97 6.51
C MET A 143 -33.96 -12.83 7.24
N ASP A 144 -34.39 -14.03 7.66
CA ASP A 144 -33.54 -14.95 8.39
C ASP A 144 -32.28 -15.34 7.62
N GLY A 145 -31.18 -15.47 8.37
CA GLY A 145 -29.89 -15.90 7.82
C GLY A 145 -29.14 -14.83 7.03
N GLY A 146 -29.37 -13.55 7.33
CA GLY A 146 -28.63 -12.43 6.73
C GLY A 146 -29.05 -12.10 5.30
N HIS A 147 -30.29 -12.43 4.94
CA HIS A 147 -30.89 -12.05 3.66
C HIS A 147 -31.83 -10.86 3.85
N ILE A 148 -32.20 -10.22 2.75
CA ILE A 148 -33.17 -9.13 2.71
C ILE A 148 -34.20 -9.37 1.60
N GLN A 149 -35.30 -8.65 1.66
CA GLN A 149 -36.18 -8.37 0.52
C GLN A 149 -36.12 -6.87 0.17
N LEU A 150 -36.35 -6.58 -1.11
CA LEU A 150 -36.51 -5.22 -1.62
C LEU A 150 -37.96 -5.02 -2.04
N ILE A 151 -38.70 -4.20 -1.30
CA ILE A 151 -40.12 -3.96 -1.57
C ILE A 151 -40.31 -2.61 -2.23
N ASN A 152 -40.90 -2.58 -3.41
CA ASN A 152 -41.12 -1.35 -4.17
C ASN A 152 -42.20 -0.45 -3.52
N ARG A 153 -41.98 0.86 -3.51
CA ARG A 153 -42.87 1.85 -2.88
C ARG A 153 -44.21 2.00 -3.61
N ASN A 154 -44.18 1.99 -4.95
CA ASN A 154 -45.37 2.17 -5.78
C ASN A 154 -46.31 0.95 -5.73
N SER A 155 -45.76 -0.26 -5.80
CA SER A 155 -46.57 -1.49 -5.94
C SER A 155 -46.75 -2.30 -4.65
N GLY A 156 -45.89 -2.09 -3.64
CA GLY A 156 -45.82 -2.92 -2.44
C GLY A 156 -45.32 -4.34 -2.67
N LYS A 157 -44.71 -4.63 -3.84
CA LYS A 157 -44.24 -5.97 -4.26
C LYS A 157 -42.74 -6.14 -4.08
N ALA A 158 -42.31 -7.39 -3.89
CA ALA A 158 -40.91 -7.75 -3.72
C ALA A 158 -40.20 -7.91 -5.07
N LEU A 159 -38.93 -7.50 -5.14
CA LEU A 159 -38.05 -7.85 -6.26
C LEU A 159 -37.67 -9.33 -6.23
N GLU A 160 -37.78 -10.01 -7.36
CA GLU A 160 -37.50 -11.43 -7.50
C GLU A 160 -36.82 -11.79 -8.82
N VAL A 161 -36.10 -12.91 -8.81
CA VAL A 161 -35.73 -13.61 -10.04
C VAL A 161 -36.98 -14.29 -10.61
N TRP A 162 -37.37 -13.91 -11.83
CA TRP A 162 -38.61 -14.37 -12.45
C TRP A 162 -38.61 -15.90 -12.63
N GLU A 163 -39.77 -16.50 -12.33
CA GLU A 163 -39.99 -17.96 -12.43
C GLU A 163 -38.92 -18.80 -11.70
N ARG A 164 -38.24 -18.21 -10.72
CA ARG A 164 -37.16 -18.85 -9.95
C ARG A 164 -36.03 -19.39 -10.84
N SER A 165 -35.76 -18.73 -11.97
CA SER A 165 -34.68 -19.13 -12.88
C SER A 165 -33.34 -19.26 -12.15
N THR A 166 -32.50 -20.22 -12.58
CA THR A 166 -31.09 -20.32 -12.18
C THR A 166 -30.14 -20.06 -13.34
N ALA A 167 -30.65 -19.72 -14.53
CA ALA A 167 -29.86 -19.42 -15.71
C ALA A 167 -29.27 -18.01 -15.67
N ASP A 168 -28.12 -17.81 -16.34
CA ASP A 168 -27.62 -16.47 -16.65
C ASP A 168 -28.59 -15.78 -17.61
N GLY A 169 -28.82 -14.48 -17.41
CA GLY A 169 -29.85 -13.73 -18.14
C GLY A 169 -31.27 -13.98 -17.63
N GLY A 170 -31.46 -14.65 -16.49
CA GLY A 170 -32.78 -14.73 -15.87
C GLY A 170 -33.24 -13.34 -15.42
N ARG A 171 -34.36 -12.85 -15.97
CA ARG A 171 -34.85 -11.48 -15.70
C ARG A 171 -35.22 -11.27 -14.23
N ILE A 172 -34.98 -10.05 -13.74
CA ILE A 172 -35.49 -9.59 -12.45
C ILE A 172 -36.84 -8.92 -12.68
N SER A 173 -37.80 -9.24 -11.81
CA SER A 173 -39.17 -8.74 -11.88
C SER A 173 -39.67 -8.36 -10.48
N GLN A 174 -40.87 -7.79 -10.38
CA GLN A 174 -41.58 -7.69 -9.11
C GLN A 174 -42.74 -8.70 -9.00
N TYR A 175 -43.00 -9.19 -7.80
CA TYR A 175 -44.13 -10.08 -7.53
C TYR A 175 -44.68 -9.90 -6.12
N THR A 176 -45.90 -10.37 -5.91
CA THR A 176 -46.52 -10.43 -4.58
C THR A 176 -45.58 -11.18 -3.63
N ASP A 177 -45.25 -10.55 -2.51
CA ASP A 177 -44.38 -11.18 -1.50
C ASP A 177 -45.01 -12.49 -1.01
N ASN A 178 -44.25 -13.57 -1.16
CA ASN A 178 -44.59 -14.92 -0.76
C ASN A 178 -43.47 -15.58 0.04
N ASP A 179 -42.51 -14.79 0.53
CA ASP A 179 -41.32 -15.23 1.25
C ASP A 179 -40.49 -16.29 0.48
N GLY A 180 -40.58 -16.29 -0.85
CA GLY A 180 -39.84 -17.21 -1.69
C GLY A 180 -38.34 -16.91 -1.69
N ALA A 181 -37.50 -17.95 -1.68
CA ALA A 181 -36.04 -17.78 -1.76
C ALA A 181 -35.57 -17.01 -3.01
N ASN A 182 -36.35 -17.01 -4.10
CA ASN A 182 -36.06 -16.23 -5.30
C ASN A 182 -36.36 -14.72 -5.13
N GLN A 183 -37.05 -14.32 -4.06
CA GLN A 183 -37.35 -12.93 -3.67
C GLN A 183 -36.36 -12.39 -2.63
N GLN A 184 -35.44 -13.23 -2.15
CA GLN A 184 -34.50 -12.91 -1.08
C GLN A 184 -33.08 -12.74 -1.61
N TRP A 185 -32.38 -11.74 -1.09
CA TRP A 185 -31.05 -11.33 -1.55
C TRP A 185 -30.09 -11.22 -0.38
N ARG A 186 -28.85 -11.69 -0.57
CA ARG A 186 -27.76 -11.40 0.34
C ARG A 186 -27.03 -10.16 -0.15
N LEU A 187 -26.94 -9.14 0.70
CA LEU A 187 -26.11 -7.98 0.44
C LEU A 187 -24.65 -8.34 0.73
N VAL A 188 -23.84 -8.45 -0.31
CA VAL A 188 -22.39 -8.57 -0.16
C VAL A 188 -21.80 -7.17 -0.24
N LYS A 189 -21.45 -6.60 0.90
CA LYS A 189 -20.78 -5.29 0.99
C LYS A 189 -19.43 -5.39 0.29
N LEU A 190 -19.28 -4.65 -0.81
CA LEU A 190 -17.99 -4.40 -1.42
C LEU A 190 -17.43 -3.15 -0.75
N GLY A 191 -16.59 -3.34 0.27
CA GLY A 191 -16.01 -2.21 1.00
C GLY A 191 -15.68 -2.47 2.46
N GLY A 192 -14.98 -3.57 2.75
CA GLY A 192 -14.12 -3.71 3.94
C GLY A 192 -12.71 -3.17 3.71
N GLY A 193 -12.42 -2.66 2.51
CA GLY A 193 -11.59 -1.49 2.32
C GLY A 193 -12.56 -0.39 1.91
N SER A 194 -12.74 0.59 2.77
CA SER A 194 -13.01 2.00 2.46
C SER A 194 -13.70 2.47 1.15
N PRO A 195 -14.41 3.61 1.19
CA PRO A 195 -14.90 4.27 -0.01
C PRO A 195 -13.73 4.77 -0.87
N GLN A 196 -13.61 4.28 -2.12
CA GLN A 196 -12.78 4.95 -3.13
C GLN A 196 -13.28 6.40 -3.31
N PRO A 197 -12.45 7.43 -3.11
CA PRO A 197 -12.71 8.76 -3.63
C PRO A 197 -12.76 8.72 -5.15
N GLU A 198 -13.52 9.63 -5.74
CA GLU A 198 -13.26 10.06 -7.11
C GLU A 198 -11.80 10.52 -7.23
N GLY A 199 -11.00 9.76 -7.99
CA GLY A 199 -9.66 10.13 -8.43
C GLY A 199 -8.64 9.02 -8.19
N ASN A 200 -8.25 8.32 -9.25
CA ASN A 200 -7.13 7.38 -9.19
C ASN A 200 -5.83 8.16 -8.89
N ARG A 201 -4.88 7.54 -8.17
CA ARG A 201 -3.57 8.16 -7.89
C ARG A 201 -2.77 8.32 -9.17
N ARG A 202 -2.28 9.52 -9.45
CA ARG A 202 -1.40 9.80 -10.59
C ARG A 202 -0.01 9.24 -10.34
N MET A 203 0.39 8.23 -11.09
CA MET A 203 1.65 7.52 -10.95
C MET A 203 2.48 7.67 -12.23
N GLU A 204 3.78 7.43 -12.11
CA GLU A 204 4.71 7.54 -13.23
C GLU A 204 4.31 6.64 -14.40
N SER A 205 4.37 7.17 -15.63
CA SER A 205 4.12 6.40 -16.86
C SER A 205 5.35 5.56 -17.23
N LEU A 206 5.61 4.49 -16.48
CA LEU A 206 6.79 3.66 -16.70
C LEU A 206 6.74 2.86 -18.01
N GLY A 207 7.90 2.74 -18.65
CA GLY A 207 8.20 1.82 -19.73
C GLY A 207 8.30 0.38 -19.23
N ARG A 208 8.64 -0.54 -20.13
CA ARG A 208 8.73 -1.97 -19.77
C ARG A 208 9.91 -2.31 -18.87
N GLY A 209 10.88 -1.41 -18.69
CA GLY A 209 12.03 -1.66 -17.81
C GLY A 209 12.72 -2.96 -18.16
N VAL A 210 12.87 -3.27 -19.46
CA VAL A 210 13.51 -4.53 -19.86
C VAL A 210 14.93 -4.50 -19.34
N VAL A 211 15.33 -5.54 -18.63
CA VAL A 211 16.71 -5.75 -18.18
C VAL A 211 17.14 -7.16 -18.55
N ALA A 212 18.43 -7.32 -18.86
CA ALA A 212 19.02 -8.63 -19.10
C ALA A 212 20.34 -8.76 -18.36
N VAL A 213 20.53 -9.85 -17.62
CA VAL A 213 21.78 -10.18 -16.89
C VAL A 213 22.21 -11.61 -17.16
N ARG A 214 23.51 -11.90 -17.04
CA ARG A 214 24.03 -13.26 -17.24
C ARG A 214 23.97 -14.03 -15.93
N SER A 215 23.05 -14.98 -15.81
CA SER A 215 22.90 -15.84 -14.62
C SER A 215 24.04 -16.85 -14.47
N ASN A 216 24.62 -17.27 -15.59
CA ASN A 216 25.74 -18.20 -15.61
C ASN A 216 26.52 -18.10 -16.94
N GLN A 217 27.38 -19.08 -17.21
CA GLN A 217 28.23 -19.06 -18.40
C GLN A 217 27.44 -19.18 -19.72
N THR A 218 26.21 -19.68 -19.72
CA THR A 218 25.41 -19.91 -20.94
C THR A 218 24.12 -19.12 -20.98
N ASP A 219 23.55 -18.79 -19.82
CA ASP A 219 22.17 -18.31 -19.74
C ASP A 219 22.11 -16.80 -19.50
N VAL A 220 21.14 -16.16 -20.17
CA VAL A 220 20.75 -14.76 -19.95
C VAL A 220 19.35 -14.73 -19.37
N MET A 221 19.22 -14.19 -18.16
CA MET A 221 17.93 -13.86 -17.55
C MET A 221 17.46 -12.51 -18.09
N VAL A 222 16.24 -12.47 -18.64
CA VAL A 222 15.57 -11.26 -19.11
C VAL A 222 14.30 -11.06 -18.28
N SER A 223 14.09 -9.89 -17.69
CA SER A 223 12.87 -9.56 -16.97
C SER A 223 12.32 -8.20 -17.41
N TRP A 224 11.04 -7.96 -17.15
CA TRP A 224 10.34 -6.73 -17.52
C TRP A 224 9.10 -6.48 -16.66
N ARG A 225 8.63 -5.23 -16.65
CA ARG A 225 7.53 -4.81 -15.78
C ARG A 225 6.19 -5.31 -16.32
N LEU A 226 5.37 -5.84 -15.42
CA LEU A 226 3.92 -5.82 -15.59
C LEU A 226 3.41 -4.46 -15.09
N LEU A 227 2.90 -3.62 -15.98
CA LEU A 227 2.53 -2.24 -15.65
C LEU A 227 1.15 -2.20 -14.98
N GLY A 228 0.93 -1.25 -14.06
CA GLY A 228 -0.30 -1.16 -13.27
C GLY A 228 -1.55 -0.90 -14.13
N LEU A 229 -1.37 -0.33 -15.33
CA LEU A 229 -2.45 -0.17 -16.30
C LEU A 229 -2.58 -1.29 -17.35
N ASP A 230 -1.74 -2.33 -17.28
CA ASP A 230 -1.90 -3.48 -18.17
C ASP A 230 -3.23 -4.22 -17.90
N PRO A 231 -3.95 -4.65 -18.95
CA PRO A 231 -5.14 -5.46 -18.80
C PRO A 231 -4.81 -6.81 -18.16
N GLN A 232 -5.78 -7.35 -17.43
CA GLN A 232 -5.69 -8.69 -16.87
C GLN A 232 -5.47 -9.71 -18.00
N GLY A 233 -4.53 -10.63 -17.81
CA GLY A 233 -4.23 -11.67 -18.79
C GLY A 233 -3.38 -11.24 -19.98
N ILE A 234 -2.83 -10.01 -20.00
CA ILE A 234 -1.88 -9.58 -21.04
C ILE A 234 -0.73 -10.59 -21.20
N GLY A 235 -0.39 -10.92 -22.43
CA GLY A 235 0.73 -11.79 -22.77
C GLY A 235 1.97 -11.01 -23.21
N PHE A 236 3.11 -11.70 -23.35
CA PHE A 236 4.34 -11.10 -23.87
C PHE A 236 5.09 -12.02 -24.83
N ASN A 237 5.73 -11.42 -25.83
CA ASN A 237 6.74 -12.05 -26.67
C ASN A 237 8.10 -11.38 -26.43
N VAL A 238 9.15 -12.19 -26.36
CA VAL A 238 10.53 -11.75 -26.13
C VAL A 238 11.31 -11.85 -27.43
N TYR A 239 12.05 -10.79 -27.75
CA TYR A 239 12.83 -10.69 -28.97
C TYR A 239 14.29 -10.41 -28.65
N ARG A 240 15.20 -11.00 -29.43
CA ARG A 240 16.64 -10.72 -29.40
C ARG A 240 17.13 -10.22 -30.75
N SER A 241 18.03 -9.25 -30.74
CA SER A 241 18.87 -8.86 -31.88
C SER A 241 20.34 -9.07 -31.52
N THR A 242 21.09 -9.78 -32.36
CA THR A 242 22.52 -10.01 -32.17
C THR A 242 23.30 -9.06 -33.10
N ASP A 243 24.23 -8.28 -32.53
CA ASP A 243 25.01 -7.20 -33.17
C ASP A 243 24.19 -6.20 -34.00
N GLY A 244 23.00 -5.85 -33.52
CA GLY A 244 22.10 -4.93 -34.22
C GLY A 244 21.48 -5.51 -35.50
N GLY A 245 21.52 -6.84 -35.67
CA GLY A 245 20.83 -7.54 -36.75
C GLY A 245 19.30 -7.57 -36.60
N THR A 246 18.64 -8.44 -37.35
CA THR A 246 17.18 -8.60 -37.30
C THR A 246 16.71 -9.15 -35.95
N TRP A 247 15.58 -8.64 -35.46
CA TRP A 247 14.94 -9.14 -34.24
C TRP A 247 14.32 -10.52 -34.46
N GLY A 248 14.81 -11.54 -33.74
CA GLY A 248 14.24 -12.88 -33.70
C GLY A 248 13.42 -13.09 -32.44
N LYS A 249 12.21 -13.65 -32.57
CA LYS A 249 11.37 -14.05 -31.43
C LYS A 249 11.98 -15.28 -30.74
N LEU A 250 12.03 -15.28 -29.41
CA LEU A 250 12.64 -16.35 -28.61
C LEU A 250 11.64 -17.40 -28.12
N ASN A 251 10.46 -16.96 -27.68
CA ASN A 251 9.45 -17.83 -27.09
C ASN A 251 8.53 -18.43 -28.17
N GLY A 252 8.23 -19.73 -28.06
CA GLY A 252 7.32 -20.43 -29.00
C GLY A 252 5.83 -20.14 -28.77
N GLN A 253 5.45 -19.81 -27.53
CA GLN A 253 4.08 -19.46 -27.12
C GLN A 253 4.09 -18.14 -26.37
N VAL A 254 3.01 -17.37 -26.46
CA VAL A 254 2.84 -16.10 -25.74
C VAL A 254 2.97 -16.34 -24.23
N LEU A 255 3.83 -15.57 -23.56
CA LEU A 255 4.11 -15.73 -22.14
C LEU A 255 3.04 -15.03 -21.31
N THR A 256 2.36 -15.77 -20.44
CA THR A 256 1.32 -15.25 -19.53
C THR A 256 1.62 -15.51 -18.05
N GLY A 257 2.71 -16.20 -17.73
CA GLY A 257 3.21 -16.41 -16.37
C GLY A 257 4.00 -15.19 -15.84
N GLY A 258 5.03 -15.43 -15.02
CA GLY A 258 5.96 -14.38 -14.58
C GLY A 258 6.54 -13.58 -15.76
N THR A 259 6.86 -12.30 -15.52
CA THR A 259 7.39 -11.39 -16.55
C THR A 259 8.90 -11.50 -16.67
N ASN A 260 9.37 -12.73 -16.89
CA ASN A 260 10.76 -13.04 -17.17
C ASN A 260 10.93 -14.19 -18.16
N TYR A 261 12.14 -14.34 -18.69
CA TYR A 261 12.52 -15.36 -19.65
C TYR A 261 14.02 -15.65 -19.59
N VAL A 262 14.40 -16.93 -19.61
CA VAL A 262 15.81 -17.35 -19.66
C VAL A 262 16.19 -17.71 -21.10
N ASP A 263 16.99 -16.87 -21.74
CA ASP A 263 17.56 -17.15 -23.05
C ASP A 263 18.83 -18.00 -22.93
N ARG A 264 18.73 -19.24 -23.41
CA ARG A 264 19.83 -20.23 -23.44
C ARG A 264 20.49 -20.36 -24.80
N SER A 265 20.11 -19.50 -25.75
CA SER A 265 20.51 -19.59 -27.16
C SER A 265 21.38 -18.41 -27.62
N ALA A 266 21.68 -17.46 -26.72
CA ALA A 266 22.45 -16.28 -27.04
C ALA A 266 23.91 -16.63 -27.36
N ASN A 267 24.45 -16.05 -28.44
CA ASN A 267 25.89 -16.07 -28.65
C ASN A 267 26.54 -14.97 -27.80
N LEU A 268 27.07 -15.36 -26.64
CA LEU A 268 27.60 -14.43 -25.63
C LEU A 268 28.92 -13.76 -26.02
N SER A 269 29.57 -14.22 -27.11
CA SER A 269 30.74 -13.53 -27.69
C SER A 269 30.38 -12.31 -28.53
N ARG A 270 29.08 -12.03 -28.69
CA ARG A 270 28.50 -10.98 -29.53
C ARG A 270 27.58 -10.10 -28.71
N SER A 271 27.31 -8.89 -29.18
CA SER A 271 26.37 -8.02 -28.50
C SER A 271 24.95 -8.56 -28.68
N ASN A 272 24.13 -8.58 -27.62
CA ASN A 272 22.76 -9.06 -27.68
C ASN A 272 21.81 -8.04 -27.04
N SER A 273 20.89 -7.53 -27.84
CA SER A 273 19.83 -6.61 -27.41
C SER A 273 18.52 -7.37 -27.23
N TYR A 274 17.78 -7.09 -26.16
CA TYR A 274 16.50 -7.70 -25.82
C TYR A 274 15.39 -6.66 -25.72
N ARG A 275 14.19 -6.99 -26.18
CA ARG A 275 12.98 -6.19 -26.02
C ARG A 275 11.76 -7.10 -25.92
N VAL A 276 10.66 -6.58 -25.38
CA VAL A 276 9.40 -7.33 -25.24
C VAL A 276 8.28 -6.65 -25.99
N ALA A 277 7.40 -7.43 -26.60
CA ALA A 277 6.17 -6.95 -27.20
C ALA A 277 4.98 -7.47 -26.38
N PRO A 278 4.12 -6.58 -25.84
CA PRO A 278 2.89 -6.99 -25.20
C PRO A 278 1.95 -7.66 -26.21
N VAL A 279 1.07 -8.54 -25.73
CA VAL A 279 0.05 -9.22 -26.54
C VAL A 279 -1.28 -9.07 -25.83
N ILE A 280 -2.22 -8.37 -26.47
CA ILE A 280 -3.57 -8.10 -25.95
C ILE A 280 -4.57 -8.71 -26.93
N ASP A 281 -5.47 -9.55 -26.44
CA ASP A 281 -6.48 -10.24 -27.26
C ASP A 281 -5.89 -10.97 -28.49
N GLY A 282 -4.72 -11.58 -28.30
CA GLY A 282 -3.98 -12.28 -29.35
C GLY A 282 -3.25 -11.37 -30.34
N GLN A 283 -3.35 -10.04 -30.21
CA GLN A 283 -2.68 -9.07 -31.07
C GLN A 283 -1.41 -8.55 -30.39
N GLU A 284 -0.28 -8.69 -31.09
CA GLU A 284 1.00 -8.13 -30.65
C GLU A 284 0.99 -6.60 -30.77
N GLN A 285 1.43 -5.94 -29.70
CA GLN A 285 1.51 -4.48 -29.56
C GLN A 285 2.91 -3.98 -29.91
N GLN A 286 3.11 -2.66 -29.88
CA GLN A 286 4.42 -2.06 -30.10
C GLN A 286 5.47 -2.62 -29.12
N PRO A 287 6.65 -3.05 -29.58
CA PRO A 287 7.69 -3.54 -28.71
C PRO A 287 8.29 -2.42 -27.86
N SER A 288 8.78 -2.78 -26.69
CA SER A 288 9.47 -1.92 -25.74
C SER A 288 10.78 -1.34 -26.30
N ARG A 289 11.33 -0.36 -25.58
CA ARG A 289 12.76 -0.04 -25.63
C ARG A 289 13.59 -1.30 -25.34
N ALA A 290 14.76 -1.37 -25.96
CA ALA A 290 15.65 -2.51 -25.82
C ALA A 290 16.71 -2.29 -24.73
N PHE A 291 17.10 -3.36 -24.06
CA PHE A 291 18.28 -3.45 -23.21
C PHE A 291 19.39 -4.20 -23.96
N THR A 292 20.65 -3.77 -23.85
CA THR A 292 21.76 -4.40 -24.59
C THR A 292 22.83 -4.91 -23.65
N LEU A 293 23.11 -6.21 -23.74
CA LEU A 293 24.30 -6.83 -23.20
C LEU A 293 25.44 -6.72 -24.22
N SER A 294 26.56 -6.16 -23.80
CA SER A 294 27.77 -6.08 -24.63
C SER A 294 28.34 -7.48 -24.94
N ALA A 295 29.16 -7.56 -26.00
CA ALA A 295 29.89 -8.78 -26.30
C ALA A 295 30.82 -9.19 -25.14
N ASN A 296 30.79 -10.46 -24.76
CA ASN A 296 31.53 -11.01 -23.62
C ASN A 296 31.21 -10.32 -22.29
N HIS A 297 29.98 -9.83 -22.11
CA HIS A 297 29.53 -9.25 -20.85
C HIS A 297 29.80 -10.19 -19.67
N ALA A 298 30.10 -9.64 -18.49
CA ALA A 298 30.44 -10.45 -17.32
C ALA A 298 29.25 -11.33 -16.86
N VAL A 299 29.55 -12.45 -16.19
CA VAL A 299 28.54 -13.23 -15.47
C VAL A 299 28.31 -12.54 -14.14
N GLU A 300 27.30 -11.67 -14.10
CA GLU A 300 26.96 -10.91 -12.92
C GLU A 300 25.47 -10.52 -12.90
N PRO A 301 24.83 -10.48 -11.73
CA PRO A 301 23.47 -10.00 -11.52
C PRO A 301 23.46 -8.48 -11.35
N VAL A 302 24.12 -7.74 -12.25
CA VAL A 302 24.41 -6.31 -12.07
C VAL A 302 24.13 -5.53 -13.36
N VAL A 303 23.47 -4.37 -13.21
CA VAL A 303 23.46 -3.27 -14.17
C VAL A 303 24.43 -2.20 -13.67
N ARG A 304 25.35 -1.77 -14.53
CA ARG A 304 26.38 -0.76 -14.20
C ARG A 304 26.05 0.57 -14.87
N VAL A 305 25.93 1.62 -14.07
CA VAL A 305 25.64 2.98 -14.55
C VAL A 305 26.84 3.88 -14.23
N PRO A 306 27.62 4.31 -15.25
CA PRO A 306 28.74 5.20 -15.02
C PRO A 306 28.31 6.53 -14.41
N MET A 307 29.12 7.06 -13.50
CA MET A 307 28.99 8.40 -12.94
C MET A 307 30.30 9.16 -13.10
N ARG A 308 30.26 10.48 -12.86
CA ARG A 308 31.51 11.24 -12.74
C ARG A 308 32.23 10.87 -11.44
N ASP A 309 33.54 11.05 -11.44
CA ASP A 309 34.34 10.98 -10.21
C ASP A 309 33.78 11.98 -9.19
N GLY A 310 33.61 11.51 -7.96
CA GLY A 310 33.02 12.29 -6.88
C GLY A 310 33.33 11.71 -5.51
N GLY A 311 32.79 12.35 -4.48
CA GLY A 311 32.87 11.85 -3.11
C GLY A 311 31.90 10.68 -2.85
N PRO A 312 31.94 10.09 -1.65
CA PRO A 312 31.00 9.07 -1.23
C PRO A 312 29.55 9.50 -1.44
N VAL A 313 28.72 8.55 -1.84
CA VAL A 313 27.26 8.69 -2.00
C VAL A 313 26.59 8.02 -0.82
N LYS A 314 25.65 8.71 -0.20
CA LYS A 314 24.86 8.16 0.91
C LYS A 314 23.51 7.64 0.43
N PHE A 315 22.82 8.41 -0.41
CA PHE A 315 21.48 8.14 -0.89
C PHE A 315 21.39 8.35 -2.40
N VAL A 316 20.59 7.49 -3.02
CA VAL A 316 20.14 7.62 -4.40
C VAL A 316 18.62 7.75 -4.39
N TRP A 317 18.10 8.66 -5.20
CA TRP A 317 16.68 8.78 -5.52
C TRP A 317 16.47 8.43 -6.98
N ALA A 318 15.34 7.79 -7.27
CA ALA A 318 14.92 7.42 -8.61
C ALA A 318 13.68 8.23 -9.02
N GLY A 319 13.63 8.62 -10.28
CA GLY A 319 12.49 9.26 -10.91
C GLY A 319 12.74 9.41 -12.40
N ASP A 320 11.69 9.38 -13.22
CA ASP A 320 11.81 9.62 -14.65
C ASP A 320 11.95 11.13 -14.90
N LEU A 321 13.16 11.65 -14.91
CA LEU A 321 13.42 13.09 -14.97
C LEU A 321 13.03 13.70 -16.32
N ASP A 322 12.73 12.86 -17.31
CA ASP A 322 12.87 13.17 -18.72
C ASP A 322 11.66 12.72 -19.56
N GLY A 323 10.81 11.87 -18.98
CA GLY A 323 9.54 11.41 -19.49
C GLY A 323 9.67 10.29 -20.51
N ASP A 324 10.76 9.52 -20.48
CA ASP A 324 10.98 8.39 -21.40
C ASP A 324 10.49 7.03 -20.87
N GLY A 325 9.97 7.02 -19.63
CA GLY A 325 9.43 5.86 -18.94
C GLY A 325 10.48 5.03 -18.19
N GLU A 326 11.74 5.43 -18.15
CA GLU A 326 12.77 4.76 -17.34
C GLU A 326 13.25 5.63 -16.19
N TYR A 327 13.63 5.01 -15.09
CA TYR A 327 14.16 5.74 -13.95
C TYR A 327 15.55 6.30 -14.26
N ASP A 328 15.71 7.59 -14.00
CA ASP A 328 16.97 8.29 -13.87
C ASP A 328 17.32 8.43 -12.39
N TYR A 329 18.55 8.86 -12.10
CA TYR A 329 19.12 8.85 -10.75
C TYR A 329 19.57 10.23 -10.31
N VAL A 330 19.08 10.65 -9.14
CA VAL A 330 19.63 11.78 -8.40
C VAL A 330 20.44 11.23 -7.24
N VAL A 331 21.67 11.70 -7.07
CA VAL A 331 22.62 11.20 -6.07
C VAL A 331 23.16 12.36 -5.25
N ASP A 332 23.33 12.13 -3.94
CA ASP A 332 24.06 13.06 -3.10
C ASP A 332 25.58 12.78 -3.16
N ARG A 333 26.37 13.81 -2.87
CA ARG A 333 27.80 13.67 -2.61
C ARG A 333 28.13 14.20 -1.23
N GLN A 334 28.80 13.39 -0.42
CA GLN A 334 29.31 13.76 0.89
C GLN A 334 30.61 14.59 0.79
N THR A 335 30.58 15.62 -0.07
CA THR A 335 31.63 16.62 -0.21
C THR A 335 31.42 17.79 0.74
N SER A 336 32.39 18.72 0.81
CA SER A 336 32.24 19.99 1.53
C SER A 336 32.61 21.16 0.60
N PRO A 337 31.64 21.98 0.15
CA PRO A 337 30.18 21.85 0.32
C PRO A 337 29.59 20.54 -0.22
N GLN A 338 28.44 20.12 0.32
CA GLN A 338 27.68 18.97 -0.19
C GLN A 338 27.12 19.26 -1.58
N ARG A 339 26.84 18.22 -2.37
CA ARG A 339 26.33 18.38 -3.74
C ARG A 339 25.22 17.37 -4.06
N LEU A 340 24.38 17.73 -5.02
CA LEU A 340 23.49 16.81 -5.72
C LEU A 340 23.93 16.72 -7.18
N GLU A 341 23.82 15.54 -7.76
CA GLU A 341 24.06 15.28 -9.18
C GLU A 341 22.90 14.47 -9.74
N ALA A 342 22.60 14.66 -11.03
CA ALA A 342 21.64 13.83 -11.74
C ALA A 342 22.27 13.14 -12.95
N TYR A 343 21.87 11.89 -13.16
CA TYR A 343 22.34 11.02 -14.23
C TYR A 343 21.15 10.32 -14.86
N ARG A 344 21.15 10.18 -16.18
CA ARG A 344 20.18 9.31 -16.85
C ARG A 344 20.42 7.84 -16.53
N SER A 345 19.44 7.01 -16.86
CA SER A 345 19.50 5.54 -16.72
C SER A 345 20.75 4.90 -17.38
N ASP A 346 21.36 5.55 -18.37
CA ASP A 346 22.56 5.11 -19.09
C ASP A 346 23.88 5.72 -18.58
N GLY A 347 23.82 6.54 -17.52
CA GLY A 347 24.97 7.21 -16.93
C GLY A 347 25.31 8.57 -17.55
N GLN A 348 24.49 9.08 -18.48
CA GLN A 348 24.65 10.44 -18.97
C GLN A 348 24.45 11.44 -17.82
N PHE A 349 25.52 12.15 -17.44
CA PHE A 349 25.43 13.27 -16.51
C PHE A 349 24.53 14.39 -17.07
N LEU A 350 23.61 14.87 -16.25
CA LEU A 350 22.71 15.97 -16.58
C LEU A 350 23.17 17.29 -15.94
N TRP A 351 23.24 17.34 -14.62
CA TRP A 351 23.54 18.57 -13.85
C TRP A 351 24.10 18.27 -12.46
N GLN A 352 24.61 19.33 -11.82
CA GLN A 352 25.05 19.31 -10.42
C GLN A 352 24.55 20.57 -9.71
N VAL A 353 24.03 20.41 -8.50
CA VAL A 353 23.73 21.51 -7.56
C VAL A 353 24.80 21.54 -6.48
N ASN A 354 25.38 22.72 -6.25
CA ASN A 354 26.27 22.97 -5.12
C ASN A 354 25.43 23.49 -3.94
N MET A 355 25.38 22.74 -2.83
CA MET A 355 24.54 23.07 -1.69
C MET A 355 25.07 24.26 -0.85
N GLY A 356 26.18 24.86 -1.25
CA GLY A 356 26.67 26.11 -0.70
C GLY A 356 27.31 25.96 0.69
N PRO A 357 27.84 27.06 1.24
CA PRO A 357 28.62 27.05 2.48
C PRO A 357 27.81 26.61 3.71
N ASN A 358 26.49 26.66 3.65
CA ASN A 358 25.60 26.26 4.75
C ASN A 358 25.25 24.76 4.76
N SER A 359 25.91 23.96 3.93
CA SER A 359 25.75 22.49 3.86
C SER A 359 26.78 21.73 4.71
N GLN A 360 27.38 22.39 5.70
CA GLN A 360 28.36 21.74 6.58
C GLN A 360 27.68 20.77 7.57
N ASN A 361 28.31 19.62 7.78
CA ASN A 361 28.00 18.74 8.91
C ASN A 361 28.67 19.32 10.17
N GLN A 362 27.90 19.92 11.08
CA GLN A 362 28.43 20.47 12.33
C GLN A 362 28.39 19.40 13.43
N ASP A 363 27.26 18.69 13.53
CA ASP A 363 27.09 17.43 14.26
C ASP A 363 26.06 16.57 13.51
N ASN A 364 26.09 15.25 13.67
CA ASN A 364 25.14 14.31 13.05
C ASN A 364 23.67 14.56 13.44
N ILE A 365 23.43 15.37 14.49
CA ILE A 365 22.12 15.83 14.95
C ILE A 365 21.91 17.36 14.81
N GLU A 366 22.94 18.09 14.35
CA GLU A 366 22.95 19.55 14.17
C GLU A 366 23.68 19.92 12.85
N GLY A 367 23.14 19.58 11.68
CA GLY A 367 23.68 20.05 10.39
C GLY A 367 23.52 21.57 10.14
N GLY A 368 23.91 22.04 8.95
CA GLY A 368 23.56 23.39 8.46
C GLY A 368 22.19 23.50 7.77
N SER A 369 21.84 24.72 7.36
CA SER A 369 20.53 25.06 6.75
C SER A 369 20.32 24.53 5.33
N SER A 370 21.37 24.00 4.68
CA SER A 370 21.27 23.34 3.36
C SER A 370 21.95 21.97 3.32
N THR A 371 22.09 21.29 4.45
CA THR A 371 22.59 19.90 4.49
C THR A 371 21.57 18.91 3.90
N ILE A 372 22.07 17.88 3.23
CA ILE A 372 21.27 16.88 2.52
C ILE A 372 21.67 15.42 2.78
N ASN A 373 22.65 15.17 3.65
CA ASN A 373 23.13 13.81 3.88
C ASN A 373 23.73 13.58 5.28
N VAL A 374 23.20 14.24 6.30
CA VAL A 374 23.69 14.18 7.69
C VAL A 374 22.76 13.36 8.59
N GLY A 375 23.29 12.39 9.34
CA GLY A 375 22.49 11.58 10.27
C GLY A 375 21.40 10.76 9.56
N HIS A 376 20.15 10.88 9.99
CA HIS A 376 18.99 10.31 9.28
C HIS A 376 18.37 11.29 8.28
N ASN A 377 18.96 12.46 8.06
CA ASN A 377 18.36 13.54 7.26
C ASN A 377 18.87 13.53 5.83
N ASP A 378 17.98 13.91 4.93
CA ASP A 378 18.20 14.00 3.48
C ASP A 378 17.77 15.35 2.89
N GLY A 379 16.64 15.92 3.32
CA GLY A 379 16.08 17.15 2.75
C GLY A 379 15.95 17.13 1.23
N VAL A 380 15.83 15.94 0.63
CA VAL A 380 15.80 15.71 -0.83
C VAL A 380 14.86 14.57 -1.14
N THR A 381 14.04 14.72 -2.17
CA THR A 381 13.32 13.62 -2.81
C THR A 381 13.04 13.90 -4.28
N VAL A 382 12.66 12.87 -5.04
CA VAL A 382 12.41 12.92 -6.48
C VAL A 382 11.04 12.32 -6.79
N TYR A 383 10.22 13.08 -7.49
CA TYR A 383 8.87 12.71 -7.89
C TYR A 383 8.32 13.68 -8.93
N ASP A 384 7.37 13.23 -9.74
CA ASP A 384 6.57 14.08 -10.63
C ASP A 384 5.47 14.78 -9.82
N PHE A 385 5.79 15.96 -9.26
CA PHE A 385 4.93 16.64 -8.30
C PHE A 385 3.76 17.36 -8.97
N ASP A 386 3.92 17.82 -10.22
CA ASP A 386 2.85 18.49 -10.98
C ASP A 386 2.08 17.52 -11.91
N SER A 387 2.53 16.25 -11.97
CA SER A 387 1.94 15.18 -12.79
C SER A 387 1.97 15.49 -14.29
N ASP A 388 3.06 16.09 -14.77
CA ASP A 388 3.28 16.39 -16.20
C ASP A 388 3.94 15.25 -16.98
N GLY A 389 4.28 14.15 -16.30
CA GLY A 389 4.97 12.99 -16.82
C GLY A 389 6.48 13.03 -16.65
N ARG A 390 7.03 13.99 -15.87
CA ARG A 390 8.46 14.09 -15.56
C ARG A 390 8.67 14.38 -14.08
N ALA A 391 9.68 13.75 -13.50
CA ALA A 391 10.02 13.96 -12.12
C ALA A 391 10.81 15.26 -11.89
N GLU A 392 10.41 16.03 -10.89
CA GLU A 392 11.20 17.10 -10.29
C GLU A 392 12.07 16.59 -9.14
N VAL A 393 12.99 17.44 -8.70
CA VAL A 393 13.73 17.26 -7.46
C VAL A 393 13.26 18.27 -6.42
N ALA A 394 12.61 17.80 -5.36
CA ALA A 394 12.31 18.61 -4.19
C ALA A 394 13.52 18.63 -3.27
N VAL A 395 14.00 19.82 -2.90
CA VAL A 395 15.20 19.99 -2.08
C VAL A 395 15.06 21.15 -1.09
N ARG A 396 15.57 20.94 0.12
CA ARG A 396 15.74 21.97 1.14
C ARG A 396 16.97 22.81 0.83
N ILE A 397 16.77 24.11 0.64
CA ILE A 397 17.85 25.05 0.31
C ILE A 397 17.96 26.19 1.31
N ALA A 398 19.08 26.89 1.26
CA ALA A 398 19.34 28.11 2.01
C ALA A 398 20.22 29.06 1.18
N ASN A 399 20.63 30.18 1.79
CA ASN A 399 21.55 31.12 1.14
C ASN A 399 22.82 30.43 0.60
N GLY A 400 23.22 30.77 -0.61
CA GLY A 400 24.47 30.33 -1.24
C GLY A 400 24.41 29.01 -1.99
N VAL A 401 23.24 28.38 -2.13
CA VAL A 401 23.04 27.23 -3.03
C VAL A 401 23.18 27.69 -4.48
N THR A 402 23.94 26.97 -5.30
CA THR A 402 24.07 27.22 -6.75
C THR A 402 23.47 26.06 -7.54
N PHE A 403 22.51 26.37 -8.40
CA PHE A 403 21.71 25.40 -9.16
C PHE A 403 22.42 24.91 -10.43
N GLY A 404 21.81 23.93 -11.12
CA GLY A 404 22.38 23.32 -12.32
C GLY A 404 22.57 24.28 -13.51
N ASP A 405 21.81 25.38 -13.54
CA ASP A 405 21.96 26.48 -14.51
C ASP A 405 23.02 27.52 -14.12
N GLY A 406 23.69 27.34 -12.98
CA GLY A 406 24.70 28.25 -12.45
C GLY A 406 24.15 29.44 -11.64
N THR A 407 22.83 29.58 -11.50
CA THR A 407 22.23 30.64 -10.68
C THR A 407 22.43 30.36 -9.19
N THR A 408 22.73 31.39 -8.39
CA THR A 408 22.95 31.26 -6.94
C THR A 408 21.81 31.86 -6.14
N PHE A 409 21.22 31.07 -5.26
CA PHE A 409 20.15 31.48 -4.36
C PHE A 409 20.67 32.41 -3.26
N SER A 410 20.38 33.70 -3.40
CA SER A 410 20.87 34.74 -2.48
C SER A 410 19.80 35.19 -1.49
N ARG A 411 20.12 35.12 -0.20
CA ARG A 411 19.29 35.59 0.93
C ARG A 411 20.18 36.28 1.96
N SER A 412 19.62 37.23 2.71
CA SER A 412 20.36 37.95 3.75
C SER A 412 20.66 37.11 5.00
N ASN A 413 19.83 36.09 5.27
CA ASN A 413 19.96 35.22 6.43
C ASN A 413 20.38 33.80 6.02
N ASN A 414 21.50 33.33 6.55
CA ASN A 414 22.01 31.97 6.31
C ASN A 414 21.14 30.87 6.92
N ASN A 415 20.37 31.17 7.96
CA ASN A 415 19.51 30.19 8.63
C ASN A 415 18.09 30.13 8.04
N HIS A 416 17.70 31.10 7.19
CA HIS A 416 16.41 30.99 6.50
C HIS A 416 16.46 29.87 5.47
N GLN A 417 15.49 28.97 5.56
CA GLN A 417 15.38 27.78 4.73
C GLN A 417 14.18 27.86 3.83
N PHE A 418 14.26 27.16 2.70
CA PHE A 418 13.22 27.13 1.69
C PHE A 418 13.05 25.69 1.20
N ILE A 419 11.81 25.32 0.91
CA ILE A 419 11.51 24.19 0.03
C ILE A 419 11.65 24.70 -1.39
N ALA A 420 12.45 24.02 -2.20
CA ALA A 420 12.64 24.31 -3.61
C ALA A 420 12.28 23.10 -4.45
N ILE A 421 11.70 23.37 -5.62
CA ILE A 421 11.44 22.40 -6.67
C ILE A 421 12.39 22.72 -7.82
N LEU A 422 13.20 21.73 -8.21
CA LEU A 422 14.11 21.84 -9.34
C LEU A 422 13.57 21.06 -10.53
N ASP A 423 13.80 21.59 -11.72
CA ASP A 423 13.59 20.87 -12.97
C ASP A 423 14.50 19.63 -13.01
N GLY A 424 13.91 18.45 -13.24
CA GLY A 424 14.63 17.18 -13.19
C GLY A 424 15.74 17.05 -14.25
N ARG A 425 15.62 17.69 -15.41
CA ARG A 425 16.58 17.57 -16.51
C ARG A 425 17.75 18.53 -16.42
N THR A 426 17.54 19.66 -15.76
CA THR A 426 18.50 20.79 -15.75
C THR A 426 19.01 21.14 -14.36
N GLY A 427 18.33 20.73 -13.30
CA GLY A 427 18.65 21.12 -11.92
C GLY A 427 18.43 22.61 -11.67
N ALA A 428 17.74 23.32 -12.56
CA ALA A 428 17.39 24.72 -12.43
C ALA A 428 16.22 24.89 -11.45
N LEU A 429 16.20 26.00 -10.72
CA LEU A 429 15.13 26.31 -9.78
C LEU A 429 13.82 26.64 -10.52
N ARG A 430 12.77 25.83 -10.33
CA ARG A 430 11.41 26.12 -10.84
C ARG A 430 10.65 27.02 -9.87
N ALA A 431 10.59 26.62 -8.60
CA ALA A 431 9.86 27.34 -7.56
C ALA A 431 10.51 27.17 -6.18
N SER A 432 10.28 28.14 -5.28
CA SER A 432 10.66 27.98 -3.87
C SER A 432 9.69 28.70 -2.95
N ALA A 433 9.50 28.15 -1.74
CA ALA A 433 8.73 28.77 -0.68
C ALA A 433 9.48 28.67 0.65
N GLN A 434 9.34 29.70 1.49
CA GLN A 434 10.06 29.77 2.76
C GLN A 434 9.49 28.78 3.76
N VAL A 435 10.36 28.00 4.39
CA VAL A 435 10.02 27.15 5.54
C VAL A 435 9.63 28.05 6.72
N PRO A 436 8.56 27.71 7.47
CA PRO A 436 8.17 28.46 8.66
C PRO A 436 9.32 28.62 9.67
N THR A 437 9.42 29.80 10.28
CA THR A 437 10.54 30.17 11.18
C THR A 437 10.23 29.94 12.65
N ASP A 438 9.20 29.15 12.97
CA ASP A 438 8.67 28.95 14.32
C ASP A 438 9.76 28.53 15.33
N TYR A 439 10.74 27.72 14.89
CA TYR A 439 11.84 27.21 15.73
C TYR A 439 13.23 27.74 15.31
N LEU A 440 13.27 28.78 14.49
CA LEU A 440 14.53 29.28 13.92
C LEU A 440 15.50 29.86 14.97
N SER A 441 14.97 30.33 16.10
CA SER A 441 15.80 30.84 17.21
C SER A 441 16.71 29.78 17.83
N ASP A 442 16.34 28.50 17.70
CA ASP A 442 17.12 27.35 18.16
C ASP A 442 18.09 26.84 17.08
N GLY A 443 18.13 27.48 15.91
CA GLY A 443 18.97 27.11 14.77
C GLY A 443 18.18 26.54 13.59
N PRO A 444 18.86 26.21 12.48
CA PRO A 444 18.21 25.64 11.31
C PRO A 444 17.63 24.25 11.61
N MET A 445 16.55 23.89 10.92
CA MET A 445 15.90 22.58 11.03
C MET A 445 16.34 21.65 9.89
N TYR A 446 16.85 20.47 10.22
CA TYR A 446 17.13 19.40 9.26
C TYR A 446 15.83 18.80 8.78
N ALA A 447 15.86 18.19 7.60
CA ALA A 447 14.66 17.58 7.05
C ALA A 447 14.88 16.15 6.58
N ARG A 448 13.78 15.39 6.62
CA ARG A 448 13.54 14.21 5.82
C ARG A 448 12.35 14.48 4.93
N PHE A 449 12.50 14.22 3.65
CA PHE A 449 11.43 14.36 2.68
C PHE A 449 10.85 13.00 2.32
N GLY A 450 9.54 12.99 2.05
CA GLY A 450 8.81 11.87 1.48
C GLY A 450 7.66 12.39 0.63
N VAL A 451 7.03 11.50 -0.11
CA VAL A 451 5.88 11.82 -0.95
C VAL A 451 4.66 11.03 -0.48
N GLY A 452 3.49 11.67 -0.56
CA GLY A 452 2.20 11.03 -0.32
C GLY A 452 1.07 11.68 -1.08
N TYR A 453 0.01 10.93 -1.30
CA TYR A 453 -1.22 11.35 -1.96
C TYR A 453 -2.21 11.82 -0.90
N LEU A 454 -1.92 12.97 -0.29
CA LEU A 454 -2.68 13.48 0.86
C LEU A 454 -4.13 13.88 0.50
N ASN A 455 -4.41 14.10 -0.79
CA ASN A 455 -5.76 14.31 -1.33
C ASN A 455 -6.30 13.06 -2.06
N GLY A 456 -5.54 11.97 -2.07
CA GLY A 456 -5.85 10.70 -2.72
C GLY A 456 -5.58 10.64 -4.23
N THR A 457 -5.09 11.71 -4.85
CA THR A 457 -5.00 11.81 -6.32
C THR A 457 -3.66 12.30 -6.85
N THR A 458 -3.14 13.40 -6.32
CA THR A 458 -1.88 14.02 -6.75
C THR A 458 -0.85 13.96 -5.64
N PRO A 459 0.44 13.82 -5.98
CA PRO A 459 1.51 13.75 -4.99
C PRO A 459 1.70 15.10 -4.27
N SER A 460 1.93 15.02 -2.97
CA SER A 460 2.36 16.11 -2.10
C SER A 460 3.72 15.77 -1.49
N LEU A 461 4.57 16.78 -1.31
CA LEU A 461 5.79 16.67 -0.54
C LEU A 461 5.46 16.73 0.96
N VAL A 462 5.86 15.74 1.73
CA VAL A 462 5.85 15.76 3.19
C VAL A 462 7.26 15.99 3.71
N ALA A 463 7.43 16.98 4.57
CA ALA A 463 8.70 17.31 5.20
C ALA A 463 8.61 17.17 6.72
N TYR A 464 9.30 16.15 7.26
CA TYR A 464 9.66 16.05 8.67
C TYR A 464 10.82 17.00 8.93
N MET A 465 10.73 17.89 9.93
CA MET A 465 11.77 18.87 10.22
C MET A 465 12.07 18.97 11.71
N LYS A 466 13.36 18.91 12.08
CA LYS A 466 13.80 18.84 13.48
C LYS A 466 15.05 19.70 13.74
N ASN A 467 15.11 20.34 14.90
CA ASN A 467 16.32 20.96 15.45
C ASN A 467 16.39 20.75 16.97
N ARG A 468 17.56 21.04 17.54
CA ARG A 468 17.81 20.81 18.96
C ARG A 468 17.53 22.06 19.78
N VAL A 469 16.94 21.87 20.95
CA VAL A 469 16.77 22.91 21.97
C VAL A 469 17.99 22.88 22.89
N GLY A 470 18.49 24.04 23.34
CA GLY A 470 19.72 24.13 24.15
C GLY A 470 19.76 23.32 25.46
N ASN A 471 18.61 22.78 25.92
CA ASN A 471 18.52 21.86 27.06
C ASN A 471 18.68 20.38 26.69
N GLY A 472 18.98 20.06 25.43
CA GLY A 472 19.12 18.70 24.90
C GLY A 472 17.84 18.10 24.31
N GLY A 473 16.69 18.78 24.41
CA GLY A 473 15.44 18.39 23.76
C GLY A 473 15.43 18.69 22.26
N PHE A 474 14.29 18.43 21.61
CA PHE A 474 14.12 18.70 20.18
C PHE A 474 12.80 19.38 19.88
N ASN A 475 12.81 20.34 18.95
CA ASN A 475 11.60 20.77 18.29
C ASN A 475 11.32 19.86 17.10
N LEU A 476 10.04 19.63 16.80
CA LEU A 476 9.59 18.89 15.64
C LEU A 476 8.48 19.66 14.95
N MET A 477 8.64 19.85 13.64
CA MET A 477 7.64 20.41 12.75
C MET A 477 7.46 19.44 11.57
N MET A 478 6.21 19.18 11.21
CA MET A 478 5.87 18.48 9.96
C MET A 478 5.11 19.44 9.06
N THR A 479 5.38 19.37 7.76
CA THR A 479 4.72 20.24 6.76
C THR A 479 4.39 19.45 5.51
N ALA A 480 3.32 19.83 4.82
CA ALA A 480 3.02 19.34 3.48
C ALA A 480 3.03 20.47 2.46
N TRP A 481 3.50 20.17 1.25
CA TRP A 481 3.66 21.14 0.17
C TRP A 481 3.14 20.55 -1.13
N ASN A 482 2.51 21.40 -1.95
CA ASN A 482 2.04 21.06 -3.28
C ASN A 482 2.75 21.93 -4.30
N PHE A 483 3.09 21.36 -5.45
CA PHE A 483 3.63 22.06 -6.59
C PHE A 483 2.64 21.94 -7.75
N ASP A 484 2.27 23.08 -8.35
CA ASP A 484 1.27 23.12 -9.44
C ASP A 484 1.89 23.28 -10.83
N GLY A 485 3.20 23.07 -10.94
CA GLY A 485 4.01 23.32 -12.14
C GLY A 485 4.61 24.72 -12.21
N SER A 486 4.15 25.66 -11.37
CA SER A 486 4.64 27.04 -11.35
C SER A 486 5.02 27.53 -9.95
N GLU A 487 4.29 27.14 -8.92
CA GLU A 487 4.48 27.56 -7.54
C GLU A 487 4.47 26.36 -6.60
N VAL A 488 5.34 26.39 -5.60
CA VAL A 488 5.29 25.48 -4.46
C VAL A 488 4.61 26.19 -3.28
N ARG A 489 3.57 25.59 -2.72
CA ARG A 489 2.78 26.18 -1.63
C ARG A 489 2.66 25.22 -0.46
N MET A 490 2.81 25.73 0.76
CA MET A 490 2.54 24.96 1.97
C MET A 490 1.03 24.73 2.09
N GLY A 491 0.61 23.47 2.15
CA GLY A 491 -0.77 23.11 2.45
C GLY A 491 -1.07 23.27 3.93
N TRP A 492 -0.23 22.65 4.78
CA TRP A 492 -0.39 22.70 6.23
C TRP A 492 0.97 22.59 6.95
N LYS A 493 0.96 22.98 8.23
CA LYS A 493 2.05 22.73 9.18
C LYS A 493 1.49 22.16 10.48
N TRP A 494 2.20 21.21 11.06
CA TRP A 494 1.94 20.67 12.39
C TRP A 494 3.18 20.88 13.26
N LEU A 495 2.99 21.42 14.46
CA LEU A 495 4.04 21.65 15.44
C LEU A 495 3.83 20.70 16.61
N ARG A 496 4.84 19.90 16.94
CA ARG A 496 4.73 19.00 18.10
C ARG A 496 4.49 19.77 19.39
N GLY A 497 5.23 20.86 19.61
CA GLY A 497 5.22 21.57 20.88
C GLY A 497 5.49 20.63 22.04
N ASN A 498 4.59 20.62 23.03
CA ASN A 498 4.68 19.77 24.23
C ASN A 498 3.87 18.47 24.13
N GLN A 499 3.34 18.12 22.95
CA GLN A 499 2.55 16.91 22.76
C GLN A 499 3.44 15.68 22.97
N ASN A 500 2.89 14.66 23.65
CA ASN A 500 3.52 13.35 23.78
C ASN A 500 3.40 12.59 22.45
N ALA A 501 4.22 12.96 21.47
CA ALA A 501 4.24 12.40 20.11
C ALA A 501 5.67 11.91 19.82
N PRO A 502 5.98 10.65 20.18
CA PRO A 502 7.32 10.08 20.00
C PRO A 502 7.65 9.93 18.51
N ASP A 503 8.74 10.55 18.09
CA ASP A 503 9.24 10.49 16.72
C ASP A 503 10.33 9.45 16.55
N GLY A 504 10.61 9.04 15.31
CA GLY A 504 11.65 8.07 14.99
C GLY A 504 12.62 8.60 13.93
N HIS A 505 13.43 7.69 13.41
CA HIS A 505 14.42 8.00 12.37
C HIS A 505 13.94 7.70 10.94
N ASN A 506 12.66 7.37 10.75
CA ASN A 506 12.01 7.21 9.43
C ASN A 506 10.51 7.60 9.52
N THR A 507 9.86 7.84 8.37
CA THR A 507 8.40 8.14 8.25
C THR A 507 7.82 7.07 7.34
N ARG A 508 6.51 6.77 7.45
CA ARG A 508 5.74 6.09 6.40
C ARG A 508 4.62 6.99 5.94
N ILE A 509 4.27 6.91 4.66
CA ILE A 509 3.19 7.70 4.08
C ILE A 509 2.32 6.75 3.26
N ILE A 510 1.16 6.41 3.82
CA ILE A 510 0.34 5.28 3.39
C ILE A 510 -1.10 5.48 3.89
N ASP A 511 -2.07 5.03 3.09
CA ASP A 511 -3.49 5.02 3.44
C ASP A 511 -3.80 3.94 4.47
N LEU A 512 -4.15 4.35 5.69
CA LEU A 512 -4.33 3.44 6.83
C LEU A 512 -5.78 3.03 7.04
N ASP A 513 -6.73 3.93 6.78
CA ASP A 513 -8.16 3.66 6.96
C ASP A 513 -8.92 3.40 5.65
N GLY A 514 -8.15 3.44 4.56
CA GLY A 514 -8.55 3.16 3.20
C GLY A 514 -9.23 4.33 2.51
N ASP A 515 -9.42 5.51 3.13
CA ASP A 515 -10.20 6.60 2.54
C ASP A 515 -9.65 7.15 1.20
N GLY A 516 -8.58 6.55 0.68
CA GLY A 516 -7.91 6.83 -0.58
C GLY A 516 -6.74 7.77 -0.40
N LYS A 517 -6.62 8.44 0.75
CA LYS A 517 -5.60 9.43 1.06
C LYS A 517 -4.55 8.83 1.98
N ASP A 518 -3.33 9.33 1.86
CA ASP A 518 -2.26 8.85 2.73
C ASP A 518 -2.24 9.60 4.08
N GLU A 519 -2.13 8.83 5.15
CA GLU A 519 -1.67 9.28 6.47
C GLU A 519 -0.15 9.38 6.52
N ILE A 520 0.36 10.14 7.49
CA ILE A 520 1.78 10.28 7.78
C ILE A 520 2.09 9.62 9.11
N VAL A 521 2.85 8.53 9.08
CA VAL A 521 3.15 7.69 10.23
C VAL A 521 4.58 7.90 10.70
N GLU A 522 4.74 8.27 11.95
CA GLU A 522 5.97 8.19 12.72
C GLU A 522 5.86 7.06 13.74
N ILE A 523 6.98 6.67 14.33
CA ILE A 523 7.05 5.51 15.23
C ILE A 523 6.00 5.52 16.34
N GLY A 524 5.69 6.69 16.91
CA GLY A 524 4.77 6.83 18.03
C GLY A 524 3.54 7.67 17.75
N PHE A 525 3.30 8.16 16.53
CA PHE A 525 2.12 8.98 16.23
C PHE A 525 1.78 8.98 14.73
N VAL A 526 0.53 9.33 14.42
CA VAL A 526 0.02 9.44 13.05
C VAL A 526 -0.65 10.78 12.84
N LEU A 527 -0.36 11.42 11.71
CA LEU A 527 -1.12 12.57 11.21
C LEU A 527 -2.01 12.12 10.05
N ASN A 528 -3.21 12.67 9.95
CA ASN A 528 -4.03 12.55 8.74
C ASN A 528 -3.42 13.36 7.59
N GLY A 529 -3.86 13.12 6.36
CA GLY A 529 -3.38 13.85 5.17
C GLY A 529 -3.59 15.38 5.22
N ASP A 530 -4.48 15.88 6.09
CA ASP A 530 -4.70 17.31 6.34
C ASP A 530 -3.79 17.91 7.44
N GLY A 531 -2.90 17.11 8.03
CA GLY A 531 -1.97 17.51 9.08
C GLY A 531 -2.54 17.49 10.50
N THR A 532 -3.79 17.07 10.69
CA THR A 532 -4.35 16.87 12.04
C THR A 532 -3.77 15.61 12.69
N LEU A 533 -3.54 15.66 14.02
CA LEU A 533 -3.08 14.49 14.77
C LEU A 533 -4.23 13.47 14.81
N ARG A 534 -4.00 12.30 14.22
CA ARG A 534 -4.94 11.18 14.22
C ARG A 534 -4.94 10.49 15.58
N TYR A 535 -3.75 10.06 16.01
CA TYR A 535 -3.53 9.51 17.35
C TYR A 535 -2.05 9.62 17.73
N SER A 536 -1.77 9.46 19.02
CA SER A 536 -0.43 9.22 19.54
C SER A 536 -0.41 7.98 20.42
N LEU A 537 0.62 7.16 20.25
CA LEU A 537 0.94 6.00 21.07
C LEU A 537 1.75 6.35 22.32
N GLY A 538 2.14 7.62 22.48
CA GLY A 538 2.94 8.08 23.62
C GLY A 538 2.30 7.76 24.97
N ASP A 539 0.98 7.96 25.09
CA ASP A 539 0.24 7.68 26.33
C ASP A 539 0.06 6.18 26.59
N GLN A 540 0.32 5.36 25.58
CA GLN A 540 0.36 3.91 25.66
C GLN A 540 1.75 3.37 26.04
N GLY A 541 2.66 4.26 26.43
CA GLY A 541 4.03 3.95 26.87
C GLY A 541 5.05 3.86 25.74
N ILE A 542 4.67 4.18 24.50
CA ILE A 542 5.61 4.22 23.38
C ILE A 542 6.50 5.45 23.47
N VAL A 543 7.78 5.29 23.19
CA VAL A 543 8.80 6.34 23.15
C VAL A 543 9.57 6.28 21.83
N HIS A 544 10.57 7.15 21.70
CA HIS A 544 11.49 7.17 20.57
C HIS A 544 12.11 5.80 20.26
N GLY A 545 12.39 5.56 18.97
CA GLY A 545 13.10 4.36 18.53
C GLY A 545 13.55 4.45 17.08
N ASP A 546 14.31 3.43 16.68
CA ASP A 546 15.08 3.44 15.43
C ASP A 546 14.36 2.78 14.25
N ARG A 547 13.44 1.83 14.52
CA ARG A 547 12.82 0.97 13.50
C ARG A 547 11.33 0.75 13.75
N PHE A 548 10.53 0.85 12.69
CA PHE A 548 9.13 0.48 12.68
C PHE A 548 8.63 0.21 11.26
N HIS A 549 7.69 -0.71 11.13
CA HIS A 549 7.12 -1.15 9.87
C HIS A 549 5.61 -0.95 9.90
N ILE A 550 5.06 -0.57 8.76
CA ILE A 550 3.62 -0.57 8.46
C ILE A 550 3.46 -1.48 7.24
N ALA A 551 2.64 -2.51 7.36
CA ALA A 551 2.38 -3.49 6.32
C ALA A 551 1.09 -4.27 6.64
N ASP A 552 0.55 -4.99 5.67
CA ASP A 552 -0.43 -6.05 5.92
C ASP A 552 0.33 -7.27 6.47
N MET A 553 0.49 -7.33 7.80
CA MET A 553 1.27 -8.38 8.48
C MET A 553 0.38 -9.56 8.89
N ASP A 554 -0.91 -9.30 9.13
CA ASP A 554 -1.95 -10.28 9.38
C ASP A 554 -3.01 -10.23 8.26
N PRO A 555 -2.84 -11.00 7.17
CA PRO A 555 -3.81 -11.01 6.05
C PRO A 555 -5.19 -11.57 6.44
N SER A 556 -5.37 -12.06 7.67
CA SER A 556 -6.67 -12.48 8.21
C SER A 556 -7.40 -11.35 8.95
N ARG A 557 -6.70 -10.26 9.29
CA ARG A 557 -7.24 -9.04 9.87
C ARG A 557 -7.41 -7.98 8.77
N PRO A 558 -8.58 -7.32 8.66
CA PRO A 558 -8.72 -6.21 7.74
C PRO A 558 -7.87 -5.00 8.17
N GLY A 559 -7.17 -4.40 7.21
CA GLY A 559 -6.36 -3.20 7.42
C GLY A 559 -4.87 -3.50 7.39
N LEU A 560 -4.09 -2.56 7.91
CA LEU A 560 -2.64 -2.69 8.05
C LEU A 560 -2.27 -2.72 9.52
N GLU A 561 -1.14 -3.34 9.82
CA GLU A 561 -0.56 -3.33 11.16
C GLU A 561 0.76 -2.59 11.21
N GLY A 562 1.05 -2.08 12.41
CA GLY A 562 2.33 -1.53 12.75
C GLY A 562 3.09 -2.43 13.70
N TYR A 563 4.40 -2.52 13.50
CA TYR A 563 5.35 -3.16 14.40
C TYR A 563 6.53 -2.23 14.64
N GLY A 564 6.94 -2.01 15.89
CA GLY A 564 8.06 -1.12 16.20
C GLY A 564 8.88 -1.54 17.41
N VAL A 565 10.09 -0.99 17.48
CA VAL A 565 11.04 -1.18 18.58
C VAL A 565 11.56 0.14 19.12
N GLN A 566 11.99 0.14 20.38
CA GLN A 566 12.23 1.37 21.13
C GLN A 566 13.62 1.46 21.70
N GLN A 567 14.11 2.70 21.73
CA GLN A 567 15.39 3.03 22.32
C GLN A 567 15.21 3.32 23.82
N ARG A 568 15.73 2.44 24.66
CA ARG A 568 15.86 2.64 26.12
C ARG A 568 14.56 3.05 26.80
N ASN A 569 13.47 2.35 26.51
CA ASN A 569 12.17 2.66 27.08
C ASN A 569 12.20 2.47 28.62
N PRO A 570 11.89 3.51 29.43
CA PRO A 570 11.95 3.41 30.90
C PRO A 570 10.99 2.39 31.52
N SER A 571 9.90 2.03 30.83
CA SER A 571 8.96 1.00 31.29
C SER A 571 9.43 -0.43 31.01
N GLY A 572 10.52 -0.59 30.25
CA GLY A 572 10.96 -1.88 29.74
C GLY A 572 10.24 -2.34 28.48
N LEU A 573 9.25 -1.60 27.95
CA LEU A 573 8.56 -1.94 26.70
C LEU A 573 9.53 -1.87 25.51
N GLN A 574 9.81 -3.01 24.89
CA GLN A 574 10.81 -3.16 23.84
C GLN A 574 10.18 -3.22 22.46
N GLU A 575 9.17 -4.06 22.29
CA GLU A 575 8.46 -4.29 21.02
C GLU A 575 6.95 -4.10 21.23
N TYR A 576 6.28 -3.65 20.18
CA TYR A 576 4.84 -3.48 20.15
C TYR A 576 4.31 -3.71 18.74
N TYR A 577 3.12 -4.30 18.69
CA TYR A 577 2.38 -4.57 17.46
C TYR A 577 0.94 -4.09 17.63
N TYR A 578 0.40 -3.44 16.61
CA TYR A 578 -0.82 -2.65 16.73
C TYR A 578 -1.55 -2.51 15.40
N ASP A 579 -2.83 -2.17 15.50
CA ASP A 579 -3.65 -1.79 14.34
C ASP A 579 -3.25 -0.39 13.86
N ALA A 580 -2.77 -0.28 12.62
CA ALA A 580 -2.18 0.97 12.13
C ALA A 580 -3.20 2.08 11.87
N ALA A 581 -4.49 1.76 11.72
CA ALA A 581 -5.53 2.77 11.49
C ALA A 581 -5.99 3.44 12.80
N SER A 582 -6.07 2.66 13.88
CA SER A 582 -6.62 3.09 15.18
C SER A 582 -5.56 3.38 16.24
N GLY A 583 -4.37 2.79 16.12
CA GLY A 583 -3.35 2.82 17.16
C GLY A 583 -3.62 1.84 18.32
N ASP A 584 -4.61 0.95 18.20
CA ASP A 584 -4.92 -0.04 19.21
C ASP A 584 -3.82 -1.09 19.29
N ILE A 585 -3.13 -1.17 20.44
CA ILE A 585 -2.05 -2.13 20.64
C ILE A 585 -2.63 -3.54 20.81
N ILE A 586 -2.16 -4.45 19.96
CA ILE A 586 -2.57 -5.86 19.91
C ILE A 586 -1.71 -6.68 20.88
N TRP A 587 -0.38 -6.53 20.82
CA TRP A 587 0.53 -7.16 21.78
C TRP A 587 1.79 -6.35 22.03
N ARG A 588 2.50 -6.70 23.12
CA ARG A 588 3.70 -6.02 23.62
C ARG A 588 4.72 -7.03 24.15
N HIS A 589 6.01 -6.74 23.97
CA HIS A 589 7.09 -7.44 24.68
C HIS A 589 7.87 -6.47 25.56
N PHE A 590 8.18 -6.94 26.78
CA PHE A 590 8.94 -6.19 27.77
C PHE A 590 10.27 -6.90 28.05
N GLY A 591 11.30 -6.10 28.32
CA GLY A 591 12.61 -6.56 28.77
C GLY A 591 13.22 -5.58 29.77
N ASN A 592 14.55 -5.50 29.81
CA ASN A 592 15.28 -4.76 30.83
C ASN A 592 15.39 -3.24 30.58
N GLY A 593 14.68 -2.71 29.59
CA GLY A 593 14.80 -1.30 29.19
C GLY A 593 16.06 -1.00 28.36
N ASP A 594 16.67 -2.02 27.76
CA ASP A 594 17.80 -1.87 26.85
C ASP A 594 17.39 -1.15 25.54
N ASP A 595 18.39 -0.68 24.81
CA ASP A 595 18.22 -0.11 23.47
C ASP A 595 17.94 -1.20 22.43
N VAL A 596 16.74 -1.20 21.85
CA VAL A 596 16.35 -2.10 20.75
C VAL A 596 16.44 -1.35 19.42
N GLY A 597 17.67 -1.07 19.01
CA GLY A 597 17.94 -0.24 17.82
C GLY A 597 17.65 -0.91 16.46
N ARG A 598 17.15 -2.15 16.43
CA ARG A 598 16.88 -2.88 15.18
C ARG A 598 15.64 -3.77 15.25
N ALA A 599 14.86 -3.76 14.17
CA ALA A 599 13.71 -4.61 13.95
C ALA A 599 13.45 -4.80 12.46
N MET A 600 12.66 -5.83 12.15
CA MET A 600 12.19 -6.15 10.81
C MET A 600 10.79 -6.76 10.86
N ALA A 601 10.04 -6.56 9.77
CA ALA A 601 8.80 -7.26 9.47
C ALA A 601 8.86 -7.76 8.03
N GLY A 602 8.46 -9.01 7.80
CA GLY A 602 8.40 -9.65 6.48
C GLY A 602 8.06 -11.12 6.60
N ASP A 603 7.36 -11.68 5.61
CA ASP A 603 7.13 -13.13 5.53
C ASP A 603 8.43 -13.81 5.10
N ILE A 604 9.06 -14.53 6.03
CA ILE A 604 10.29 -15.28 5.76
C ILE A 604 10.10 -16.79 6.01
N ASP A 605 8.99 -17.18 6.62
CA ASP A 605 8.71 -18.55 7.02
C ASP A 605 7.34 -19.05 6.51
N PRO A 606 7.31 -19.76 5.36
CA PRO A 606 6.06 -20.26 4.74
C PRO A 606 5.26 -21.24 5.61
N ARG A 607 5.77 -21.67 6.77
CA ARG A 607 5.06 -22.57 7.70
C ARG A 607 3.96 -21.84 8.47
N HIS A 608 3.97 -20.51 8.50
CA HIS A 608 3.06 -19.68 9.27
C HIS A 608 2.34 -18.67 8.37
N PRO A 609 1.01 -18.54 8.43
CA PRO A 609 0.31 -17.48 7.71
C PRO A 609 0.64 -16.09 8.25
N GLY A 610 0.78 -15.13 7.35
CA GLY A 610 1.14 -13.73 7.67
C GLY A 610 2.65 -13.52 7.72
N MET A 611 3.05 -12.33 8.17
CA MET A 611 4.47 -11.97 8.27
C MET A 611 5.07 -12.35 9.62
N GLU A 612 6.37 -12.65 9.61
CA GLU A 612 7.18 -12.62 10.82
C GLU A 612 7.60 -11.19 11.17
N VAL A 613 7.83 -10.98 12.46
CA VAL A 613 8.47 -9.79 13.04
C VAL A 613 9.59 -10.21 13.97
N TRP A 614 10.71 -9.50 13.94
CA TRP A 614 11.85 -9.81 14.80
C TRP A 614 12.66 -8.60 15.21
N SER A 615 13.42 -8.77 16.28
CA SER A 615 14.31 -7.79 16.90
C SER A 615 15.60 -8.49 17.37
N PHE A 616 16.24 -7.99 18.44
CA PHE A 616 17.27 -8.71 19.17
C PHE A 616 16.77 -9.83 20.09
N TYR A 617 15.45 -10.04 20.22
CA TYR A 617 14.90 -10.93 21.25
C TYR A 617 14.07 -12.11 20.74
N GLY A 618 14.00 -12.31 19.42
CA GLY A 618 13.38 -13.49 18.83
C GLY A 618 12.75 -13.20 17.47
N LEU A 619 12.31 -14.26 16.80
CA LEU A 619 11.56 -14.25 15.55
C LEU A 619 10.15 -14.76 15.83
N TYR A 620 9.17 -13.88 15.68
CA TYR A 620 7.77 -14.14 16.04
C TYR A 620 6.90 -14.05 14.80
N ASN A 621 5.87 -14.88 14.71
CA ASN A 621 4.77 -14.69 13.77
C ASN A 621 3.89 -13.55 14.31
N ALA A 622 3.75 -12.46 13.55
CA ALA A 622 3.11 -11.24 14.01
C ALA A 622 1.62 -11.44 14.41
N PRO A 623 0.79 -12.16 13.63
CA PRO A 623 -0.61 -12.40 13.99
C PRO A 623 -0.78 -13.14 15.32
N THR A 624 0.02 -14.20 15.54
CA THR A 624 -0.19 -15.11 16.69
C THR A 624 0.63 -14.74 17.92
N ASN A 625 1.60 -13.84 17.78
CA ASN A 625 2.63 -13.54 18.77
C ASN A 625 3.31 -14.81 19.32
N ARG A 626 3.70 -15.71 18.44
CA ARG A 626 4.41 -16.95 18.79
C ARG A 626 5.75 -16.99 18.08
N LEU A 627 6.78 -17.47 18.79
CA LEU A 627 8.07 -17.76 18.18
C LEU A 627 7.89 -18.77 17.05
N THR A 628 8.36 -18.43 15.85
CA THR A 628 8.48 -19.38 14.72
C THR A 628 9.78 -20.16 14.79
N GLU A 629 10.78 -19.61 15.48
CA GLU A 629 12.03 -20.26 15.85
C GLU A 629 12.21 -20.24 17.39
N PRO A 630 12.08 -21.39 18.09
CA PRO A 630 12.21 -21.47 19.54
C PRO A 630 13.58 -21.04 20.09
N ASP A 631 14.68 -21.27 19.36
CA ASP A 631 16.00 -20.77 19.73
C ASP A 631 16.18 -19.33 19.22
N THR A 632 15.88 -18.37 20.09
CA THR A 632 15.92 -16.95 19.75
C THR A 632 17.30 -16.46 19.31
N SER A 633 18.38 -17.21 19.56
CA SER A 633 19.73 -16.88 19.06
C SER A 633 19.91 -17.14 17.56
N LEU A 634 19.04 -17.97 16.96
CA LEU A 634 19.09 -18.32 15.54
C LEU A 634 18.39 -17.32 14.63
N ARG A 635 17.67 -16.34 15.18
CA ARG A 635 16.99 -15.32 14.38
C ARG A 635 17.95 -14.63 13.38
N PRO A 636 17.46 -14.26 12.19
CA PRO A 636 18.22 -13.43 11.26
C PRO A 636 18.54 -12.05 11.83
N TRP A 637 19.57 -11.40 11.28
CA TRP A 637 19.88 -10.03 11.68
C TRP A 637 18.80 -9.07 11.16
N PRO A 638 18.11 -8.30 12.02
CA PRO A 638 17.09 -7.34 11.59
C PRO A 638 17.74 -6.09 11.00
N GLN A 639 17.84 -5.99 9.68
CA GLN A 639 18.37 -4.79 9.01
C GLN A 639 17.45 -4.27 7.92
N LEU A 640 17.48 -4.93 6.76
CA LEU A 640 16.63 -4.65 5.62
C LEU A 640 16.14 -5.99 5.07
N GLY A 641 14.99 -5.96 4.43
CA GLY A 641 14.48 -7.04 3.61
C GLY A 641 14.33 -6.56 2.17
N LEU A 642 14.32 -7.52 1.26
CA LEU A 642 14.01 -7.31 -0.15
C LEU A 642 13.45 -8.60 -0.77
N TRP A 643 12.64 -8.50 -1.80
CA TRP A 643 12.27 -9.65 -2.63
C TRP A 643 13.30 -9.86 -3.73
N TRP A 644 14.04 -10.97 -3.71
CA TRP A 644 15.15 -11.22 -4.61
C TRP A 644 14.99 -12.47 -5.46
N ASP A 645 14.61 -13.60 -4.85
CA ASP A 645 14.65 -14.89 -5.54
C ASP A 645 13.36 -15.22 -6.31
N GLY A 646 13.05 -16.50 -6.51
CA GLY A 646 11.90 -16.93 -7.28
C GLY A 646 10.60 -17.06 -6.48
N ASP A 647 10.69 -17.17 -5.16
CA ASP A 647 9.55 -17.43 -4.27
C ASP A 647 8.91 -16.13 -3.75
N LEU A 648 7.91 -16.25 -2.87
CA LEU A 648 7.14 -15.10 -2.34
C LEU A 648 7.63 -14.63 -0.97
N SER A 649 8.54 -15.37 -0.34
CA SER A 649 9.14 -14.96 0.92
C SER A 649 10.13 -13.83 0.67
N MET A 650 10.34 -13.02 1.70
CA MET A 650 11.28 -11.92 1.69
C MET A 650 12.70 -12.42 2.02
N GLU A 651 13.68 -11.96 1.25
CA GLU A 651 15.10 -12.14 1.55
C GLU A 651 15.61 -11.02 2.45
N LEU A 652 16.83 -11.20 2.95
CA LEU A 652 17.45 -10.35 3.95
C LEU A 652 18.65 -9.63 3.34
N LEU A 653 18.74 -8.31 3.56
CA LEU A 653 19.84 -7.47 3.12
C LEU A 653 20.59 -6.87 4.31
N ASN A 654 21.87 -7.21 4.43
CA ASN A 654 22.73 -6.66 5.49
C ASN A 654 24.20 -6.62 5.07
N SER A 655 24.89 -5.49 5.24
CA SER A 655 26.34 -5.35 4.97
C SER A 655 26.76 -5.88 3.59
N GLY A 656 25.96 -5.62 2.56
CA GLY A 656 26.20 -6.12 1.19
C GLY A 656 25.95 -7.61 0.99
N LYS A 657 25.19 -8.25 1.87
CA LYS A 657 24.80 -9.66 1.79
C LYS A 657 23.31 -9.77 1.52
N ILE A 658 22.93 -10.41 0.43
CA ILE A 658 21.57 -10.88 0.19
C ILE A 658 21.52 -12.33 0.65
N GLU A 659 20.71 -12.62 1.67
CA GLU A 659 20.67 -13.89 2.39
C GLU A 659 19.23 -14.41 2.48
N LYS A 660 19.06 -15.73 2.45
CA LYS A 660 17.75 -16.39 2.59
C LYS A 660 17.63 -16.98 3.99
N TRP A 661 16.47 -16.82 4.62
CA TRP A 661 16.14 -17.58 5.82
C TRP A 661 15.73 -19.02 5.43
N ASP A 662 16.33 -20.02 6.07
CA ASP A 662 15.94 -21.42 5.93
C ASP A 662 15.26 -21.90 7.23
N PRO A 663 13.91 -21.88 7.30
CA PRO A 663 13.20 -22.30 8.50
C PRO A 663 13.31 -23.82 8.79
N GLN A 664 13.78 -24.63 7.84
CA GLN A 664 14.01 -26.07 8.05
C GLN A 664 15.39 -26.34 8.67
N ASN A 665 16.37 -25.47 8.38
CA ASN A 665 17.74 -25.58 8.91
C ASN A 665 18.22 -24.19 9.41
N PRO A 666 17.61 -23.65 10.47
CA PRO A 666 17.89 -22.31 10.96
C PRO A 666 19.36 -22.19 11.36
N THR A 667 20.01 -21.11 10.93
CA THR A 667 21.40 -20.80 11.29
C THR A 667 21.48 -19.41 11.92
N PRO A 668 22.43 -19.19 12.85
CA PRO A 668 22.54 -17.90 13.51
C PRO A 668 22.95 -16.80 12.53
N THR A 669 22.69 -15.56 12.94
CA THR A 669 23.14 -14.35 12.24
C THR A 669 24.57 -14.49 11.71
N GLY A 670 24.75 -14.19 10.42
CA GLY A 670 26.05 -14.27 9.73
C GLY A 670 26.38 -15.64 9.13
N ARG A 671 25.53 -16.66 9.33
CA ARG A 671 25.65 -18.00 8.72
C ARG A 671 24.46 -18.39 7.85
N LEU A 672 23.58 -17.44 7.54
CA LEU A 672 22.45 -17.70 6.64
C LEU A 672 22.95 -18.08 5.24
N PRO A 673 22.20 -18.93 4.51
CA PRO A 673 22.42 -19.16 3.08
C PRO A 673 22.62 -17.85 2.33
N ARG A 674 23.78 -17.70 1.68
CA ARG A 674 24.13 -16.52 0.91
C ARG A 674 23.66 -16.67 -0.53
N LEU A 675 22.87 -15.73 -1.01
CA LEU A 675 22.48 -15.62 -2.42
C LEU A 675 23.47 -14.74 -3.19
N VAL A 676 23.75 -13.53 -2.67
CA VAL A 676 24.67 -12.58 -3.30
C VAL A 676 25.57 -11.93 -2.26
N SER A 677 26.84 -11.78 -2.59
CA SER A 677 27.80 -10.95 -1.84
C SER A 677 28.24 -9.80 -2.73
N THR A 678 27.79 -8.59 -2.45
CA THR A 678 27.89 -7.46 -3.38
C THR A 678 29.35 -7.04 -3.64
N TRP A 679 30.24 -7.21 -2.66
CA TRP A 679 31.67 -6.92 -2.82
C TRP A 679 32.37 -7.80 -3.87
N ASN A 680 31.83 -8.98 -4.20
CA ASN A 680 32.37 -9.80 -5.29
C ASN A 680 32.24 -9.13 -6.66
N TYR A 681 31.41 -8.09 -6.76
CA TYR A 681 31.15 -7.31 -7.98
C TYR A 681 31.65 -5.87 -7.89
N GLY A 682 32.46 -5.56 -6.86
CA GLY A 682 33.10 -4.25 -6.67
C GLY A 682 32.30 -3.23 -5.87
N ALA A 683 31.15 -3.60 -5.33
CA ALA A 683 30.31 -2.71 -4.54
C ALA A 683 30.89 -2.41 -3.15
N VAL A 684 30.69 -1.18 -2.69
CA VAL A 684 30.95 -0.75 -1.31
C VAL A 684 29.65 -0.26 -0.67
N THR A 685 29.49 -0.52 0.63
CA THR A 685 28.31 -0.10 1.38
C THR A 685 28.31 1.40 1.65
N ALA A 686 27.11 1.98 1.71
CA ALA A 686 26.91 3.36 2.12
C ALA A 686 26.89 3.49 3.67
N ALA A 687 26.26 4.55 4.17
CA ALA A 687 26.05 4.73 5.61
C ALA A 687 25.31 3.53 6.24
N GLN A 688 25.63 3.23 7.50
CA GLN A 688 25.06 2.10 8.26
C GLN A 688 25.23 0.71 7.59
N GLU A 689 26.27 0.55 6.76
CA GLU A 689 26.57 -0.69 6.03
C GLU A 689 25.44 -1.14 5.08
N GLY A 690 24.58 -0.20 4.64
CA GLY A 690 23.44 -0.46 3.76
C GLY A 690 23.69 -0.16 2.28
N PRO A 691 22.68 -0.39 1.43
CA PRO A 691 22.63 0.15 0.07
C PRO A 691 22.42 1.68 0.08
N THR A 692 22.61 2.33 -1.07
CA THR A 692 22.22 3.74 -1.26
C THR A 692 20.74 3.88 -1.66
N LEU A 693 20.14 2.83 -2.21
CA LEU A 693 18.71 2.67 -2.53
C LEU A 693 18.39 1.17 -2.64
N VAL A 694 17.17 0.78 -2.27
CA VAL A 694 16.58 -0.53 -2.57
C VAL A 694 15.20 -0.30 -3.19
N GLY A 695 14.78 -1.09 -4.15
CA GLY A 695 13.43 -1.08 -4.68
C GLY A 695 13.31 -1.65 -6.09
N ASP A 696 12.09 -1.94 -6.55
CA ASP A 696 11.78 -2.29 -7.95
C ASP A 696 12.05 -1.08 -8.86
N LEU A 697 13.19 -1.10 -9.54
CA LEU A 697 13.64 -0.05 -10.44
C LEU A 697 13.44 -0.42 -11.89
N PHE A 698 13.49 -1.71 -12.24
CA PHE A 698 13.27 -2.25 -13.58
C PHE A 698 13.15 -3.78 -13.48
N GLY A 699 12.93 -4.46 -14.60
CA GLY A 699 12.70 -5.89 -14.58
C GLY A 699 11.29 -6.22 -14.10
N ASP A 700 11.13 -7.38 -13.48
CA ASP A 700 9.84 -7.81 -12.92
C ASP A 700 9.64 -7.23 -11.51
N TRP A 701 8.74 -7.81 -10.71
CA TRP A 701 8.33 -7.25 -9.42
C TRP A 701 9.40 -7.29 -8.31
N ARG A 702 10.54 -7.95 -8.57
CA ARG A 702 11.59 -8.13 -7.57
C ARG A 702 12.47 -6.90 -7.49
N GLU A 703 13.12 -6.74 -6.36
CA GLU A 703 13.73 -5.48 -6.00
C GLU A 703 15.21 -5.44 -6.36
N GLU A 704 15.63 -4.30 -6.91
CA GLU A 704 17.03 -3.97 -7.08
C GLU A 704 17.65 -3.44 -5.77
N ALA A 705 18.95 -3.68 -5.61
CA ALA A 705 19.76 -3.04 -4.56
C ALA A 705 20.88 -2.21 -5.19
N VAL A 706 20.91 -0.91 -4.89
CA VAL A 706 21.87 0.04 -5.47
C VAL A 706 23.02 0.28 -4.52
N TYR A 707 24.24 0.17 -5.05
CA TYR A 707 25.49 0.51 -4.38
C TYR A 707 26.35 1.40 -5.27
N THR A 708 27.47 1.88 -4.73
CA THR A 708 28.54 2.46 -5.55
C THR A 708 29.76 1.55 -5.58
N ASN A 709 30.63 1.75 -6.55
CA ASN A 709 31.99 1.21 -6.47
C ASN A 709 32.86 2.01 -5.49
N ALA A 710 34.04 1.50 -5.14
CA ALA A 710 34.95 2.16 -4.19
C ALA A 710 35.48 3.53 -4.66
N ALA A 711 35.43 3.81 -5.97
CA ALA A 711 35.80 5.11 -6.54
C ALA A 711 34.62 6.10 -6.56
N HIS A 712 33.42 5.65 -6.20
CA HIS A 712 32.17 6.39 -6.24
C HIS A 712 31.87 7.02 -7.61
N ASN A 713 32.30 6.39 -8.70
CA ASN A 713 32.10 6.86 -10.06
C ASN A 713 31.28 5.87 -10.91
N GLU A 714 30.57 4.95 -10.25
CA GLU A 714 29.68 3.99 -10.87
C GLU A 714 28.59 3.59 -9.86
N LEU A 715 27.33 3.56 -10.29
CA LEU A 715 26.28 2.83 -9.59
C LEU A 715 26.34 1.36 -10.01
N ILE A 716 26.36 0.48 -9.02
CA ILE A 716 26.29 -0.97 -9.18
C ILE A 716 24.90 -1.38 -8.70
N ILE A 717 24.00 -1.59 -9.66
CA ILE A 717 22.59 -1.91 -9.40
C ILE A 717 22.42 -3.41 -9.52
N PHE A 718 22.23 -4.08 -8.39
CA PHE A 718 22.00 -5.51 -8.34
C PHE A 718 20.55 -5.80 -8.73
N THR A 719 20.35 -6.67 -9.73
CA THR A 719 19.03 -7.17 -10.15
C THR A 719 19.08 -8.69 -10.26
N THR A 720 17.99 -9.36 -9.94
CA THR A 720 17.97 -10.82 -9.80
C THR A 720 18.22 -11.55 -11.12
N ASP A 721 19.03 -12.60 -11.05
CA ASP A 721 19.36 -13.49 -12.16
C ASP A 721 18.59 -14.81 -12.12
N GLN A 722 17.65 -14.94 -11.17
CA GLN A 722 16.86 -16.15 -10.94
C GLN A 722 15.48 -16.05 -11.59
N PRO A 723 14.93 -17.12 -12.18
CA PRO A 723 13.59 -17.10 -12.75
C PRO A 723 12.51 -17.16 -11.65
N THR A 724 11.37 -16.55 -11.91
CA THR A 724 10.16 -16.72 -11.08
C THR A 724 8.94 -17.03 -11.95
N SER A 725 8.04 -17.87 -11.42
CA SER A 725 6.70 -18.06 -11.99
C SER A 725 5.68 -17.06 -11.47
N THR A 726 6.02 -16.33 -10.40
CA THR A 726 5.19 -15.30 -9.79
C THR A 726 5.02 -14.14 -10.75
N ARG A 727 3.79 -13.65 -10.84
CA ARG A 727 3.40 -12.54 -11.71
C ARG A 727 2.72 -11.49 -10.86
N LEU A 728 3.40 -10.37 -10.67
CA LEU A 728 2.89 -9.21 -9.95
C LEU A 728 3.11 -7.96 -10.80
N TYR A 729 2.24 -6.97 -10.58
CA TYR A 729 2.50 -5.63 -11.09
C TYR A 729 3.82 -5.12 -10.49
N THR A 730 4.56 -4.31 -11.25
CA THR A 730 5.73 -3.61 -10.71
C THR A 730 5.34 -2.90 -9.41
N LEU A 731 6.14 -3.11 -8.37
CA LEU A 731 5.88 -2.57 -7.03
C LEU A 731 5.95 -1.05 -7.05
N ALA A 732 6.69 -0.46 -7.98
CA ALA A 732 6.70 0.99 -8.23
C ALA A 732 5.33 1.56 -8.65
N HIS A 733 4.37 0.72 -9.06
CA HIS A 733 2.98 1.12 -9.32
C HIS A 733 2.04 0.85 -8.14
N ASN A 734 2.53 0.28 -7.04
CA ASN A 734 1.84 0.29 -5.76
C ASN A 734 2.12 1.64 -5.05
N PRO A 735 1.11 2.48 -4.80
CA PRO A 735 1.32 3.82 -4.26
C PRO A 735 2.04 3.84 -2.92
N ALA A 736 1.69 2.93 -2.00
CA ALA A 736 2.34 2.84 -0.69
C ALA A 736 3.84 2.50 -0.81
N TYR A 737 4.16 1.52 -1.65
CA TYR A 737 5.54 1.12 -1.92
C TYR A 737 6.34 2.24 -2.60
N ARG A 738 5.77 2.89 -3.62
CA ARG A 738 6.43 3.99 -4.33
C ARG A 738 6.64 5.21 -3.44
N ASN A 739 5.71 5.50 -2.53
CA ASN A 739 5.90 6.49 -1.46
C ASN A 739 7.08 6.08 -0.57
N ALA A 740 7.17 4.81 -0.15
CA ALA A 740 8.27 4.32 0.69
C ALA A 740 9.64 4.49 0.02
N MET A 741 9.75 4.29 -1.31
CA MET A 741 11.00 4.51 -2.06
C MET A 741 11.55 5.95 -1.97
N THR A 742 10.67 6.94 -1.69
CA THR A 742 11.07 8.34 -1.55
C THR A 742 11.74 8.67 -0.21
N LEU A 743 11.52 7.83 0.80
CA LEU A 743 11.94 8.06 2.18
C LEU A 743 13.29 7.41 2.45
N LYS A 744 14.27 8.17 2.95
CA LYS A 744 15.62 7.63 3.24
C LYS A 744 15.82 7.38 4.72
N GLY A 745 15.80 8.42 5.57
CA GLY A 745 15.87 8.24 7.02
C GLY A 745 17.08 7.41 7.49
N TYR A 746 16.91 6.70 8.60
CA TYR A 746 17.56 5.39 8.76
C TYR A 746 16.82 4.43 7.85
N MET A 747 17.43 4.06 6.72
CA MET A 747 16.77 3.30 5.65
C MET A 747 16.17 2.01 6.21
N GLN A 748 14.91 1.77 5.87
CA GLN A 748 14.11 0.63 6.29
C GLN A 748 13.42 0.04 5.06
N SER A 749 13.06 -1.24 5.11
CA SER A 749 12.39 -1.93 4.00
C SER A 749 11.13 -1.22 3.54
N HIS A 750 10.86 -1.31 2.24
CA HIS A 750 9.64 -0.83 1.63
C HIS A 750 8.58 -1.93 1.70
N HIS A 751 7.32 -1.53 1.86
CA HIS A 751 6.19 -2.44 1.94
C HIS A 751 5.10 -1.97 0.98
N VAL A 752 4.38 -2.93 0.41
CA VAL A 752 3.14 -2.69 -0.33
C VAL A 752 1.95 -2.56 0.64
N ASP A 753 0.83 -2.04 0.16
CA ASP A 753 -0.45 -1.92 0.91
C ASP A 753 -1.30 -3.20 0.93
N TYR A 754 -0.74 -4.33 0.51
CA TYR A 754 -1.36 -5.66 0.56
C TYR A 754 -0.35 -6.69 1.06
N PHE A 755 -0.81 -7.83 1.57
CA PHE A 755 0.10 -8.90 1.97
C PHE A 755 0.84 -9.50 0.77
N LEU A 756 2.16 -9.29 0.72
CA LEU A 756 3.07 -9.90 -0.23
C LEU A 756 3.92 -10.97 0.48
N GLY A 757 3.52 -12.22 0.31
CA GLY A 757 4.07 -13.37 1.01
C GLY A 757 3.46 -14.70 0.55
N ASN A 758 3.93 -15.79 1.12
CA ASN A 758 3.42 -17.14 0.91
C ASN A 758 1.93 -17.24 1.27
N GLY A 759 1.14 -17.77 0.33
CA GLY A 759 -0.30 -17.88 0.50
C GLY A 759 -1.08 -16.58 0.25
N MET A 760 -0.42 -15.53 -0.26
CA MET A 760 -1.11 -14.31 -0.71
C MET A 760 -2.20 -14.61 -1.74
N ARG A 761 -3.21 -13.76 -1.76
CA ARG A 761 -4.16 -13.69 -2.88
C ARG A 761 -3.53 -12.90 -4.02
N THR A 762 -4.01 -13.12 -5.24
CA THR A 762 -3.65 -12.22 -6.35
C THR A 762 -4.04 -10.79 -5.98
N PRO A 763 -3.10 -9.84 -5.96
CA PRO A 763 -3.41 -8.46 -5.62
C PRO A 763 -4.37 -7.86 -6.65
N PRO A 764 -5.22 -6.90 -6.25
CA PRO A 764 -5.99 -6.15 -7.20
C PRO A 764 -5.07 -5.39 -8.16
N ARG A 765 -5.60 -5.04 -9.33
CA ARG A 765 -4.93 -4.08 -10.21
C ARG A 765 -4.78 -2.74 -9.45
N PRO A 766 -3.61 -2.08 -9.48
CA PRO A 766 -3.41 -0.80 -8.83
C PRO A 766 -4.45 0.25 -9.27
N ALA A 767 -5.00 0.99 -8.30
CA ALA A 767 -5.98 2.05 -8.53
C ALA A 767 -5.29 3.37 -8.92
N ILE A 768 -4.70 3.38 -10.11
CA ILE A 768 -3.81 4.45 -10.58
C ILE A 768 -4.24 5.01 -11.94
N THR A 769 -3.69 6.18 -12.28
CA THR A 769 -3.67 6.77 -13.62
C THR A 769 -2.26 7.23 -13.92
N TYR A 770 -1.93 7.42 -15.20
CA TYR A 770 -0.74 8.16 -15.61
C TYR A 770 -1.08 9.63 -15.77
#